data_AF-A0A9P1L4K9-F1
#
_entry.id   AF-A0A9P1L4K9-F1
#
_cell.length_a   1.000
_cell.length_b   1.000
_cell.length_c   1.000
_cell.angle_alpha   90.00
_cell.angle_beta   90.00
_cell.angle_gamma   90.00
#
_symmetry.space_group_name_H-M   'P 1'
#
loop_
_entity.id
_entity.type
_entity.pdbx_description
1 polymer ?
#
loop_
_entity_poly.entity_id
_entity_poly.type
_entity_poly.pdbx_seq_one_letter_code
_entity_poly.pdbx_strand_id
1 'polypeptide(L)'
;MKLKLDIYDSSFKHVKNNKTISYKTISNLCVAKEEAFAFQVMLNSNDDFFCQLGDLNDIHYLGLNNKIRIELEVEESLKDSFKISFIGYIQDDNKDYIGDQILNQNYMHIEEEQLLWIDGKIPKNFNKDNIEIKLKAYYTKEYEKEKIIAEKSIKIEVLNYIVKSAKESEFFLDLWQHPCNWARYYEVPYYSEEHFYIIDNFLEQMSKLGQKVIDLIVTDYPWAGQRCYQVYENANNLFEMNIVKVFKKDRELICDFSNLDRYIDLCFKHNINKEINLFGIIGNWDAFKFGSPLKDYKDAIRINYYNEDEKVFGYLEDKHDFAKYLKLLFDHLESRDLLDITKIIVDEPDNIEVFNENVDFIKKSSGKKELKFKCAIHHQDFFEKCNINIENLSLNTCELINNIDKLDEIKKELENKSGYLTWYSCCFPDKLNIFLESPLIESRLKGWFTYYFNLDGFLRWSYGIWPGDLFNNATYKKDKWKAGDMFLVYPGKDMKPMDSIRCRNLLFGIQDFNILKDMEDKLGKEEVYKEIENLLGKKSEMKFLGERKIKMNYSISHEKYIKLRKNLINRVNPRSAKPEEFERVISLINKVFRDLRGHKPTMQQEFPLLLNKDNIENMIVIYKDNKIVSAVNYVIQDITVQGNDIKVAAIGAVCTDPDYEGNKYASTALDYVEDKMLKDGVDMVSISGTRTLYTRRKCSLVKNFNKYITYPKDKDINLEIKEYDKSYLNEIIKIYNQNSTRFLRTKEQFETLLESATIPWGNFTYKKLVVFRENKVIGYIILRIIDDETLKGEIREIYIDSKYNYEVVQYIANKYNLEYVIQNVHIKDFINQPNLFDEKKLSYLDGSIKIINYENLCKNLYGYFNQYVDTDFLNEIEFRTTDNKYIIKYKDEILVIDDIDKLNKLFLEGSNVIKSELKNLNNINKFVNSVFPINFVWTSNLNYQ
;
A
#
# COMPACT_ATOMS: atom_id res chain seq x y z
N MET A 1 45.30 -13.31 1.84
CA MET A 1 44.22 -12.32 1.77
C MET A 1 43.40 -12.28 3.04
N LYS A 2 43.24 -11.08 3.62
CA LYS A 2 42.26 -10.79 4.67
C LYS A 2 41.23 -9.83 4.08
N LEU A 3 39.95 -10.12 4.25
CA LEU A 3 38.85 -9.27 3.80
C LEU A 3 37.97 -8.95 5.01
N LYS A 4 37.63 -7.68 5.18
CA LYS A 4 36.69 -7.19 6.19
C LYS A 4 35.41 -6.74 5.50
N LEU A 5 34.27 -7.10 6.08
CA LEU A 5 32.93 -6.70 5.68
C LEU A 5 32.29 -5.86 6.79
N ASP A 6 32.04 -4.58 6.51
CA ASP A 6 31.35 -3.66 7.42
C ASP A 6 30.02 -3.22 6.79
N ILE A 7 28.92 -3.29 7.56
CA ILE A 7 27.57 -2.95 7.07
C ILE A 7 27.14 -1.59 7.60
N TYR A 8 26.61 -0.76 6.72
CA TYR A 8 26.09 0.57 7.00
C TYR A 8 24.66 0.72 6.48
N ASP A 9 23.91 1.68 7.01
CA ASP A 9 22.58 1.98 6.49
C ASP A 9 22.62 2.67 5.10
N SER A 10 21.46 2.80 4.48
CA SER A 10 21.32 3.42 3.15
C SER A 10 21.68 4.90 3.08
N SER A 11 21.82 5.59 4.23
CA SER A 11 22.22 7.00 4.30
C SER A 11 23.72 7.19 4.52
N PHE A 12 24.50 6.11 4.53
CA PHE A 12 25.96 6.20 4.58
C PHE A 12 26.51 6.84 3.30
N LYS A 13 27.28 7.92 3.45
CA LYS A 13 27.92 8.62 2.35
C LYS A 13 29.42 8.45 2.49
N HIS A 14 30.01 7.60 1.65
CA HIS A 14 31.44 7.34 1.70
C HIS A 14 32.21 8.27 0.77
N VAL A 15 33.31 8.77 1.30
CA VAL A 15 34.30 9.57 0.58
C VAL A 15 35.60 8.78 0.61
N LYS A 16 36.06 8.35 -0.56
CA LYS A 16 37.22 7.46 -0.69
C LYS A 16 38.47 8.11 -0.09
N ASN A 17 39.26 7.34 0.66
CA ASN A 17 40.49 7.78 1.33
C ASN A 17 40.32 8.86 2.42
N ASN A 18 39.08 9.25 2.76
CA ASN A 18 38.82 10.22 3.81
C ASN A 18 38.56 9.52 5.16
N LYS A 19 39.53 9.61 6.08
CA LYS A 19 39.48 8.96 7.40
C LYS A 19 38.85 9.83 8.51
N THR A 20 38.37 11.03 8.22
CA THR A 20 37.95 11.99 9.26
C THR A 20 36.57 11.73 9.86
N ILE A 21 35.71 10.91 9.24
CA ILE A 21 34.35 10.69 9.72
C ILE A 21 34.19 9.24 10.21
N SER A 22 33.92 9.09 11.52
CA SER A 22 33.60 7.79 12.13
C SER A 22 32.13 7.46 11.90
N TYR A 23 31.85 6.41 11.13
CA TYR A 23 30.51 5.92 10.87
C TYR A 23 30.23 4.65 11.65
N LYS A 24 29.02 4.54 12.21
CA LYS A 24 28.58 3.41 13.01
C LYS A 24 28.08 2.29 12.10
N THR A 25 28.69 1.11 12.20
CA THR A 25 28.17 -0.08 11.53
C THR A 25 26.85 -0.53 12.16
N ILE A 26 25.99 -1.12 11.35
CA ILE A 26 24.70 -1.68 11.80
C ILE A 26 24.73 -3.20 11.80
N SER A 27 23.89 -3.81 12.63
CA SER A 27 23.63 -5.27 12.66
C SER A 27 22.15 -5.61 12.50
N ASN A 28 21.30 -4.58 12.47
CA ASN A 28 19.85 -4.72 12.33
C ASN A 28 19.23 -3.61 11.45
N LEU A 29 18.11 -3.96 10.83
CA LEU A 29 17.22 -3.05 10.10
C LEU A 29 15.77 -3.32 10.50
N CYS A 30 14.90 -2.36 10.22
CA CYS A 30 13.47 -2.47 10.42
C CYS A 30 12.77 -1.97 9.16
N VAL A 31 12.01 -2.86 8.52
CA VAL A 31 11.35 -2.62 7.24
C VAL A 31 9.91 -3.08 7.30
N ALA A 32 9.02 -2.43 6.58
CA ALA A 32 7.66 -2.88 6.37
C ALA A 32 7.55 -3.72 5.09
N LYS A 33 6.42 -4.41 4.93
CA LYS A 33 6.10 -5.16 3.71
C LYS A 33 5.85 -4.19 2.57
N GLU A 34 6.20 -4.59 1.35
CA GLU A 34 6.22 -3.78 0.13
C GLU A 34 7.12 -2.54 0.18
N GLU A 35 7.86 -2.32 1.27
CA GLU A 35 8.83 -1.23 1.36
C GLU A 35 10.08 -1.56 0.53
N ALA A 36 10.45 -0.69 -0.40
CA ALA A 36 11.79 -0.70 -0.96
C ALA A 36 12.77 -0.17 0.10
N PHE A 37 13.84 -0.90 0.38
CA PHE A 37 14.87 -0.49 1.32
C PHE A 37 16.26 -0.86 0.78
N ALA A 38 17.30 -0.35 1.43
CA ALA A 38 18.66 -0.73 1.12
C ALA A 38 19.59 -0.62 2.32
N PHE A 39 20.76 -1.23 2.19
CA PHE A 39 21.92 -1.03 3.06
C PHE A 39 23.20 -1.16 2.25
N GLN A 40 24.32 -0.74 2.83
CA GLN A 40 25.61 -0.67 2.17
C GLN A 40 26.62 -1.59 2.84
N VAL A 41 27.51 -2.19 2.07
CA VAL A 41 28.57 -3.07 2.60
C VAL A 41 29.91 -2.60 2.09
N MET A 42 30.82 -2.28 3.01
CA MET A 42 32.20 -1.93 2.68
C MET A 42 33.05 -3.19 2.59
N LEU A 43 33.73 -3.34 1.45
CA LEU A 43 34.80 -4.30 1.24
C LEU A 43 36.12 -3.62 1.54
N ASN A 44 36.89 -4.16 2.48
CA ASN A 44 38.23 -3.67 2.79
C ASN A 44 39.22 -4.85 2.85
N SER A 45 40.25 -4.81 2.01
CA SER A 45 41.30 -5.82 1.96
C SER A 45 42.70 -5.20 1.99
N ASN A 46 43.67 -6.02 2.37
CA ASN A 46 45.09 -5.65 2.34
C ASN A 46 45.77 -6.02 1.01
N ASP A 47 45.10 -6.77 0.14
CA ASP A 47 45.61 -7.25 -1.15
C ASP A 47 44.61 -6.86 -2.24
N ASP A 48 45.09 -6.56 -3.45
CA ASP A 48 44.24 -6.34 -4.62
C ASP A 48 43.56 -7.65 -5.05
N PHE A 49 42.33 -7.55 -5.56
CA PHE A 49 41.55 -8.70 -5.96
C PHE A 49 40.51 -8.38 -7.04
N PHE A 50 40.17 -9.42 -7.80
CA PHE A 50 39.02 -9.40 -8.68
C PHE A 50 37.76 -9.80 -7.89
N CYS A 51 36.79 -8.91 -7.82
CA CYS A 51 35.52 -9.15 -7.13
C CYS A 51 34.41 -9.49 -8.13
N GLN A 52 33.60 -10.49 -7.82
CA GLN A 52 32.41 -10.88 -8.57
C GLN A 52 31.19 -10.96 -7.65
N LEU A 53 30.01 -10.65 -8.18
CA LEU A 53 28.75 -10.70 -7.45
C LEU A 53 27.90 -11.88 -7.91
N GLY A 54 27.27 -12.58 -6.95
CA GLY A 54 26.35 -13.68 -7.21
C GLY A 54 27.04 -15.00 -7.57
N ASP A 55 26.46 -15.73 -8.53
CA ASP A 55 26.88 -17.09 -8.91
C ASP A 55 27.76 -17.14 -10.16
N LEU A 56 28.34 -15.99 -10.54
CA LEU A 56 29.27 -15.90 -11.67
C LEU A 56 30.67 -16.38 -11.29
N ASN A 57 31.34 -17.02 -12.24
CA ASN A 57 32.71 -17.54 -12.08
C ASN A 57 33.55 -17.18 -13.30
N ASP A 58 33.81 -15.88 -13.49
CA ASP A 58 34.61 -15.38 -14.60
C ASP A 58 36.09 -15.23 -14.20
N ILE A 59 36.92 -14.99 -15.21
CA ILE A 59 38.33 -14.65 -15.07
C ILE A 59 38.53 -13.17 -15.42
N HIS A 60 39.41 -12.50 -14.68
CA HIS A 60 39.77 -11.11 -14.96
C HIS A 60 40.72 -11.01 -16.16
N TYR A 61 40.82 -9.84 -16.81
CA TYR A 61 41.78 -9.62 -17.90
C TYR A 61 43.24 -9.72 -17.43
N LEU A 62 43.51 -9.55 -16.13
CA LEU A 62 44.82 -9.78 -15.51
C LEU A 62 45.11 -11.27 -15.23
N GLY A 63 44.21 -12.19 -15.58
CA GLY A 63 44.38 -13.64 -15.41
C GLY A 63 43.88 -14.17 -14.06
N LEU A 64 44.57 -15.20 -13.56
CA LEU A 64 44.21 -16.03 -12.39
C LEU A 64 44.66 -15.43 -11.05
N ASN A 65 44.47 -14.12 -10.87
CA ASN A 65 44.81 -13.42 -9.62
C ASN A 65 43.85 -13.76 -8.47
N ASN A 66 44.07 -13.16 -7.29
CA ASN A 66 43.16 -13.26 -6.15
C ASN A 66 41.73 -12.93 -6.59
N LYS A 67 40.79 -13.85 -6.35
CA LYS A 67 39.39 -13.66 -6.67
C LYS A 67 38.51 -13.75 -5.43
N ILE A 68 37.56 -12.84 -5.32
CA ILE A 68 36.49 -12.85 -4.33
C ILE A 68 35.15 -12.90 -5.03
N ARG A 69 34.31 -13.87 -4.67
CA ARG A 69 32.89 -13.88 -5.04
C ARG A 69 32.07 -13.51 -3.81
N ILE A 70 31.19 -12.51 -3.94
CA ILE A 70 30.26 -12.08 -2.90
C ILE A 70 28.88 -12.64 -3.20
N GLU A 71 28.33 -13.38 -2.24
CA GLU A 71 27.01 -14.00 -2.34
C GLU A 71 26.12 -13.53 -1.19
N LEU A 72 24.84 -13.28 -1.50
CA LEU A 72 23.80 -13.06 -0.51
C LEU A 72 23.07 -14.38 -0.26
N GLU A 73 23.22 -14.94 0.93
CA GLU A 73 22.38 -16.04 1.40
C GLU A 73 21.12 -15.44 2.06
N VAL A 74 19.98 -15.70 1.44
CA VAL A 74 18.64 -15.31 1.90
C VAL A 74 17.72 -16.53 1.89
N GLU A 75 16.59 -16.45 2.59
CA GLU A 75 15.59 -17.51 2.53
C GLU A 75 15.03 -17.68 1.11
N GLU A 76 14.71 -18.92 0.71
CA GLU A 76 14.26 -19.24 -0.66
C GLU A 76 13.06 -18.41 -1.12
N SER A 77 12.14 -18.09 -0.20
CA SER A 77 10.97 -17.24 -0.47
C SER A 77 11.29 -15.78 -0.80
N LEU A 78 12.55 -15.37 -0.62
CA LEU A 78 13.05 -14.00 -0.84
C LEU A 78 14.21 -13.93 -1.84
N LYS A 79 14.50 -15.02 -2.57
CA LYS A 79 15.65 -15.09 -3.47
C LYS A 79 15.66 -13.98 -4.53
N ASP A 80 14.50 -13.63 -5.07
CA ASP A 80 14.33 -12.58 -6.09
C ASP A 80 14.06 -11.19 -5.49
N SER A 81 14.04 -11.07 -4.16
CA SER A 81 13.70 -9.84 -3.44
C SER A 81 14.89 -8.91 -3.21
N PHE A 82 16.11 -9.34 -3.56
CA PHE A 82 17.35 -8.63 -3.28
C PHE A 82 18.22 -8.49 -4.52
N LYS A 83 18.92 -7.35 -4.62
CA LYS A 83 19.92 -7.09 -5.66
C LYS A 83 21.17 -6.49 -5.04
N ILE A 84 22.32 -7.04 -5.39
CA ILE A 84 23.65 -6.52 -5.02
C ILE A 84 24.25 -5.78 -6.21
N SER A 85 24.84 -4.61 -5.98
CA SER A 85 25.48 -3.78 -7.00
C SER A 85 26.74 -3.11 -6.45
N PHE A 86 27.73 -2.82 -7.29
CA PHE A 86 28.86 -1.98 -6.88
C PHE A 86 28.44 -0.51 -6.80
N ILE A 87 29.04 0.24 -5.86
CA ILE A 87 28.92 1.70 -5.83
C ILE A 87 30.13 2.32 -6.53
N GLY A 88 29.90 3.00 -7.66
CA GLY A 88 30.91 3.79 -8.35
C GLY A 88 31.21 5.10 -7.65
N TYR A 89 32.44 5.57 -7.83
CA TYR A 89 32.96 6.80 -7.25
C TYR A 89 33.11 7.87 -8.32
N ILE A 90 32.78 9.11 -7.97
CA ILE A 90 32.84 10.27 -8.87
C ILE A 90 33.52 11.44 -8.15
N GLN A 91 34.33 12.21 -8.88
CA GLN A 91 34.97 13.39 -8.32
C GLN A 91 33.99 14.56 -8.18
N ASP A 92 33.99 15.22 -7.02
CA ASP A 92 33.18 16.42 -6.72
C ASP A 92 33.99 17.73 -6.88
N ASP A 93 33.37 18.87 -6.52
CA ASP A 93 33.99 20.21 -6.59
C ASP A 93 35.24 20.38 -5.72
N ASN A 94 35.41 19.53 -4.69
CA ASN A 94 36.55 19.53 -3.78
C ASN A 94 37.67 18.57 -4.23
N LYS A 95 37.47 17.89 -5.37
CA LYS A 95 38.32 16.82 -5.91
C LYS A 95 38.26 15.52 -5.12
N ASP A 96 37.29 15.38 -4.23
CA ASP A 96 37.06 14.17 -3.45
C ASP A 96 36.25 13.14 -4.27
N TYR A 97 36.57 11.85 -4.09
CA TYR A 97 35.85 10.77 -4.75
C TYR A 97 34.69 10.29 -3.89
N ILE A 98 33.48 10.60 -4.34
CA ILE A 98 32.24 10.36 -3.60
C ILE A 98 31.55 9.10 -4.14
N GLY A 99 31.21 8.16 -3.26
CA GLY A 99 30.36 7.03 -3.62
C GLY A 99 28.94 7.51 -3.94
N ASP A 100 28.46 7.25 -5.15
CA ASP A 100 27.12 7.71 -5.56
C ASP A 100 26.45 6.83 -6.63
N GLN A 101 27.20 6.32 -7.60
CA GLN A 101 26.68 5.60 -8.75
C GLN A 101 26.31 4.16 -8.38
N ILE A 102 25.06 3.71 -8.59
CA ILE A 102 24.73 2.29 -8.45
C ILE A 102 25.01 1.60 -9.79
N LEU A 103 26.13 0.88 -9.88
CA LEU A 103 26.64 0.31 -11.13
C LEU A 103 25.90 -0.97 -11.53
N ASN A 104 25.67 -1.14 -12.83
CA ASN A 104 25.08 -2.35 -13.41
C ASN A 104 26.09 -3.49 -13.66
N GLN A 105 27.37 -3.31 -13.32
CA GLN A 105 28.41 -4.32 -13.52
C GLN A 105 28.41 -5.35 -12.38
N ASN A 106 28.66 -6.62 -12.73
CA ASN A 106 28.71 -7.72 -11.75
C ASN A 106 30.12 -8.10 -11.33
N TYR A 107 31.14 -7.41 -11.84
CA TYR A 107 32.53 -7.62 -11.45
C TYR A 107 33.33 -6.32 -11.43
N MET A 108 34.41 -6.30 -10.66
CA MET A 108 35.32 -5.15 -10.55
C MET A 108 36.70 -5.58 -10.05
N HIS A 109 37.78 -4.96 -10.55
CA HIS A 109 39.10 -5.03 -9.90
C HIS A 109 39.14 -4.04 -8.74
N ILE A 110 39.47 -4.53 -7.54
CA ILE A 110 39.45 -3.74 -6.32
C ILE A 110 40.86 -3.67 -5.76
N GLU A 111 41.40 -2.45 -5.74
CA GLU A 111 42.74 -2.12 -5.23
C GLU A 111 42.68 -1.43 -3.84
N GLU A 112 41.52 -0.87 -3.51
CA GLU A 112 41.30 -0.14 -2.26
C GLU A 112 39.94 -0.53 -1.64
N GLU A 113 39.43 0.27 -0.72
CA GLU A 113 38.08 0.13 -0.22
C GLU A 113 37.02 0.31 -1.33
N GLN A 114 35.98 -0.53 -1.30
CA GLN A 114 34.92 -0.53 -2.29
C GLN A 114 33.57 -0.81 -1.63
N LEU A 115 32.57 0.01 -1.95
CA LEU A 115 31.22 -0.17 -1.48
C LEU A 115 30.36 -1.04 -2.39
N LEU A 116 29.46 -1.77 -1.75
CA LEU A 116 28.35 -2.49 -2.35
C LEU A 116 27.03 -1.87 -1.88
N TRP A 117 26.07 -1.77 -2.79
CA TRP A 117 24.68 -1.41 -2.52
C TRP A 117 23.81 -2.66 -2.58
N ILE A 118 23.02 -2.90 -1.54
CA ILE A 118 22.08 -4.02 -1.47
C ILE A 118 20.67 -3.43 -1.42
N ASP A 119 19.94 -3.52 -2.54
CA ASP A 119 18.50 -3.22 -2.59
C ASP A 119 17.70 -4.43 -2.11
N GLY A 120 16.61 -4.17 -1.38
CA GLY A 120 15.67 -5.18 -0.92
C GLY A 120 14.22 -4.70 -0.99
N LYS A 121 13.28 -5.64 -1.14
CA LYS A 121 11.85 -5.39 -0.96
C LYS A 121 11.17 -6.63 -0.37
N ILE A 122 10.52 -6.50 0.78
CA ILE A 122 9.83 -7.63 1.41
C ILE A 122 8.43 -7.80 0.79
N PRO A 123 8.06 -8.98 0.25
CA PRO A 123 6.74 -9.19 -0.35
C PRO A 123 5.58 -9.03 0.64
N LYS A 124 4.43 -8.55 0.17
CA LYS A 124 3.17 -8.40 0.94
C LYS A 124 2.77 -9.68 1.70
N ASN A 125 2.96 -10.85 1.10
CA ASN A 125 2.57 -12.14 1.65
C ASN A 125 3.63 -12.73 2.62
N PHE A 126 4.76 -12.06 2.83
CA PHE A 126 5.77 -12.51 3.77
C PHE A 126 5.21 -12.57 5.20
N ASN A 127 5.44 -13.67 5.91
CA ASN A 127 4.73 -14.03 7.13
C ASN A 127 5.62 -14.14 8.38
N LYS A 128 6.94 -13.97 8.26
CA LYS A 128 7.83 -13.95 9.42
C LYS A 128 8.09 -12.52 9.87
N ASP A 129 8.29 -12.36 11.17
CA ASP A 129 8.62 -11.06 11.79
C ASP A 129 10.11 -10.71 11.69
N ASN A 130 10.96 -11.69 11.35
CA ASN A 130 12.41 -11.50 11.28
C ASN A 130 12.99 -12.32 10.12
N ILE A 131 13.99 -11.75 9.46
CA ILE A 131 14.85 -12.43 8.49
C ILE A 131 16.32 -12.16 8.83
N GLU A 132 17.18 -13.10 8.45
CA GLU A 132 18.62 -12.92 8.50
C GLU A 132 19.18 -13.02 7.09
N ILE A 133 19.93 -12.00 6.67
CA ILE A 133 20.67 -12.00 5.42
C ILE A 133 22.14 -12.22 5.76
N LYS A 134 22.77 -13.21 5.14
CA LYS A 134 24.21 -13.43 5.29
C LYS A 134 24.94 -13.06 4.02
N LEU A 135 25.96 -12.23 4.17
CA LEU A 135 26.92 -11.91 3.13
C LEU A 135 28.13 -12.82 3.28
N LYS A 136 28.40 -13.63 2.26
CA LYS A 136 29.55 -14.54 2.23
C LYS A 136 30.54 -14.10 1.17
N ALA A 137 31.80 -14.03 1.56
CA ALA A 137 32.91 -13.78 0.65
C ALA A 137 33.72 -15.06 0.45
N TYR A 138 33.69 -15.57 -0.77
CA TYR A 138 34.39 -16.77 -1.20
C TYR A 138 35.69 -16.36 -1.90
N TYR A 139 36.82 -16.81 -1.38
CA TYR A 139 38.12 -16.62 -1.98
C TYR A 139 38.52 -17.81 -2.83
N THR A 140 39.06 -17.49 -3.99
CA THR A 140 39.62 -18.45 -4.93
C THR A 140 40.98 -17.96 -5.37
N LYS A 141 41.97 -18.85 -5.30
CA LYS A 141 43.31 -18.64 -5.86
C LYS A 141 43.50 -19.61 -7.01
N GLU A 142 43.72 -19.06 -8.21
CA GLU A 142 43.97 -19.86 -9.42
C GLU A 142 42.90 -20.95 -9.65
N TYR A 143 43.28 -22.22 -9.56
CA TYR A 143 42.43 -23.39 -9.78
C TYR A 143 41.91 -24.02 -8.47
N GLU A 144 42.19 -23.42 -7.31
CA GLU A 144 41.70 -23.95 -6.04
C GLU A 144 40.18 -23.90 -5.94
N LYS A 145 39.60 -24.82 -5.16
CA LYS A 145 38.19 -24.72 -4.75
C LYS A 145 37.99 -23.49 -3.88
N GLU A 146 36.89 -22.78 -4.09
CA GLU A 146 36.56 -21.59 -3.30
C GLU A 146 36.44 -21.90 -1.80
N LYS A 147 36.88 -20.97 -0.96
CA LYS A 147 36.82 -21.05 0.50
C LYS A 147 36.20 -19.77 1.04
N ILE A 148 35.29 -19.87 2.01
CA ILE A 148 34.76 -18.68 2.70
C ILE A 148 35.89 -18.05 3.52
N ILE A 149 36.16 -16.76 3.30
CA ILE A 149 37.18 -16.01 4.06
C ILE A 149 36.59 -14.90 4.93
N ALA A 150 35.34 -14.49 4.66
CA ALA A 150 34.60 -13.56 5.49
C ALA A 150 33.09 -13.85 5.39
N GLU A 151 32.40 -13.67 6.50
CA GLU A 151 30.94 -13.76 6.59
C GLU A 151 30.42 -12.64 7.50
N LYS A 152 29.29 -12.05 7.12
CA LYS A 152 28.62 -11.02 7.92
C LYS A 152 27.11 -11.16 7.80
N SER A 153 26.41 -11.16 8.92
CA SER A 153 24.94 -11.18 8.95
C SER A 153 24.35 -9.80 9.26
N ILE A 154 23.17 -9.55 8.70
CA ILE A 154 22.26 -8.48 9.13
C ILE A 154 20.88 -9.05 9.41
N LYS A 155 20.30 -8.66 10.56
CA LYS A 155 18.93 -9.04 10.94
C LYS A 155 17.96 -7.98 10.48
N ILE A 156 16.87 -8.37 9.85
CA ILE A 156 15.81 -7.42 9.46
C ILE A 156 14.53 -7.81 10.19
N GLU A 157 14.04 -6.88 11.01
CA GLU A 157 12.71 -6.92 11.60
C GLU A 157 11.69 -6.49 10.54
N VAL A 158 10.68 -7.32 10.31
CA VAL A 158 9.61 -7.07 9.35
C VAL A 158 8.38 -6.59 10.11
N LEU A 159 8.02 -5.33 9.92
CA LEU A 159 6.79 -4.76 10.47
C LEU A 159 5.59 -5.34 9.73
N ASN A 160 4.56 -5.71 10.48
CA ASN A 160 3.27 -6.08 9.92
C ASN A 160 2.49 -4.84 9.45
N TYR A 161 3.04 -4.18 8.45
CA TYR A 161 2.54 -2.98 7.82
C TYR A 161 2.86 -3.09 6.33
N ILE A 162 1.96 -2.64 5.46
CA ILE A 162 2.16 -2.70 4.00
C ILE A 162 2.29 -1.28 3.49
N VAL A 163 3.47 -0.95 2.95
CA VAL A 163 3.77 0.37 2.41
C VAL A 163 3.09 0.53 1.05
N LYS A 164 2.40 1.66 0.87
CA LYS A 164 1.85 2.05 -0.43
C LYS A 164 2.97 2.31 -1.42
N SER A 165 2.85 1.76 -2.64
CA SER A 165 3.87 1.96 -3.67
C SER A 165 4.04 3.44 -4.02
N ALA A 166 5.26 3.86 -4.40
CA ALA A 166 5.52 5.24 -4.82
C ALA A 166 4.69 5.64 -6.05
N LYS A 167 4.37 4.68 -6.93
CA LYS A 167 3.50 4.88 -8.09
C LYS A 167 2.07 5.28 -7.69
N GLU A 168 1.54 4.67 -6.65
CA GLU A 168 0.20 4.95 -6.10
C GLU A 168 0.22 6.08 -5.06
N SER A 169 1.40 6.58 -4.69
CA SER A 169 1.59 7.68 -3.76
C SER A 169 0.82 8.94 -4.19
N GLU A 170 0.29 9.66 -3.21
CA GLU A 170 -0.25 11.02 -3.40
C GLU A 170 0.85 12.08 -3.45
N PHE A 171 2.10 11.71 -3.12
CA PHE A 171 3.26 12.59 -3.25
C PHE A 171 3.43 13.07 -4.70
N PHE A 172 3.32 14.38 -4.90
CA PHE A 172 3.39 15.04 -6.20
C PHE A 172 4.85 15.29 -6.60
N LEU A 173 5.48 14.29 -7.19
CA LEU A 173 6.87 14.38 -7.65
C LEU A 173 6.96 15.01 -9.04
N ASP A 174 7.78 16.05 -9.15
CA ASP A 174 8.12 16.73 -10.41
C ASP A 174 9.63 16.82 -10.61
N LEU A 175 10.19 15.87 -11.38
CA LEU A 175 11.59 15.88 -11.82
C LEU A 175 11.68 16.28 -13.29
N TRP A 176 12.37 17.38 -13.59
CA TRP A 176 12.38 17.88 -14.96
C TRP A 176 13.14 16.97 -15.94
N GLN A 177 12.50 16.67 -17.06
CA GLN A 177 13.03 15.82 -18.14
C GLN A 177 13.81 16.62 -19.19
N HIS A 178 14.92 16.05 -19.66
CA HIS A 178 15.85 16.70 -20.60
C HIS A 178 16.20 15.74 -21.75
N PRO A 179 15.22 15.39 -22.59
CA PRO A 179 15.38 14.35 -23.59
C PRO A 179 16.49 14.69 -24.61
N CYS A 180 16.67 15.95 -25.00
CA CYS A 180 17.74 16.28 -25.96
C CYS A 180 19.13 16.04 -25.34
N ASN A 181 19.32 16.27 -24.04
CA ASN A 181 20.56 15.89 -23.36
C ASN A 181 20.80 14.37 -23.40
N TRP A 182 19.75 13.57 -23.22
CA TRP A 182 19.86 12.10 -23.29
C TRP A 182 20.24 11.64 -24.69
N ALA A 183 19.59 12.16 -25.74
CA ALA A 183 19.95 11.86 -27.12
C ALA A 183 21.42 12.15 -27.43
N ARG A 184 21.92 13.32 -26.98
CA ARG A 184 23.31 13.72 -27.19
C ARG A 184 24.30 12.80 -26.49
N TYR A 185 23.99 12.39 -25.26
CA TYR A 185 24.87 11.48 -24.52
C TYR A 185 25.04 10.14 -25.23
N TYR A 186 23.95 9.58 -25.77
CA TYR A 186 23.96 8.31 -26.50
C TYR A 186 24.27 8.47 -28.00
N GLU A 187 24.58 9.68 -28.46
CA GLU A 187 24.92 10.00 -29.85
C GLU A 187 23.84 9.56 -30.87
N VAL A 188 22.56 9.68 -30.51
CA VAL A 188 21.43 9.35 -31.40
C VAL A 188 20.71 10.61 -31.91
N PRO A 189 20.11 10.59 -33.11
CA PRO A 189 19.35 11.73 -33.63
C PRO A 189 18.14 12.06 -32.74
N TYR A 190 17.84 13.35 -32.58
CA TYR A 190 16.68 13.80 -31.81
C TYR A 190 15.38 13.20 -32.36
N TYR A 191 14.66 12.54 -31.46
CA TYR A 191 13.35 11.93 -31.70
C TYR A 191 13.35 10.85 -32.80
N SER A 192 14.49 10.20 -33.01
CA SER A 192 14.61 8.92 -33.72
C SER A 192 13.94 7.77 -32.95
N GLU A 193 13.81 6.61 -33.58
CA GLU A 193 13.34 5.39 -32.91
C GLU A 193 14.22 5.04 -31.71
N GLU A 194 15.54 5.13 -31.87
CA GLU A 194 16.53 4.87 -30.81
C GLU A 194 16.39 5.90 -29.68
N HIS A 195 16.14 7.17 -29.99
CA HIS A 195 15.90 8.18 -28.96
C HIS A 195 14.61 7.91 -28.19
N PHE A 196 13.52 7.54 -28.86
CA PHE A 196 12.28 7.18 -28.18
C PHE A 196 12.41 5.91 -27.34
N TYR A 197 13.27 4.97 -27.72
CA TYR A 197 13.63 3.82 -26.88
C TYR A 197 14.31 4.26 -25.58
N ILE A 198 15.27 5.20 -25.66
CA ILE A 198 15.92 5.80 -24.47
C ILE A 198 14.88 6.53 -23.60
N ILE A 199 14.02 7.35 -24.21
CA ILE A 199 12.96 8.06 -23.49
C ILE A 199 12.05 7.08 -22.73
N ASP A 200 11.56 6.02 -23.39
CA ASP A 200 10.67 5.02 -22.78
C ASP A 200 11.33 4.36 -21.55
N ASN A 201 12.63 4.02 -21.65
CA ASN A 201 13.41 3.47 -20.53
C ASN A 201 13.52 4.45 -19.35
N PHE A 202 13.73 5.74 -19.62
CA PHE A 202 13.84 6.77 -18.58
C PHE A 202 12.49 7.01 -17.91
N LEU A 203 11.42 7.12 -18.69
CA LEU A 203 10.05 7.30 -18.19
C LEU A 203 9.60 6.11 -17.32
N GLU A 204 9.95 4.88 -17.68
CA GLU A 204 9.66 3.69 -16.86
C GLU A 204 10.27 3.81 -15.45
N GLN A 205 11.53 4.26 -15.35
CA GLN A 205 12.22 4.40 -14.07
C GLN A 205 11.69 5.59 -13.26
N MET A 206 11.39 6.72 -13.91
CA MET A 206 10.73 7.87 -13.27
C MET A 206 9.36 7.50 -12.72
N SER A 207 8.59 6.66 -13.42
CA SER A 207 7.29 6.14 -12.94
C SER A 207 7.43 5.30 -11.67
N LYS A 208 8.48 4.46 -11.57
CA LYS A 208 8.78 3.69 -10.35
C LYS A 208 9.10 4.59 -9.16
N LEU A 209 9.70 5.76 -9.40
CA LEU A 209 9.96 6.78 -8.38
C LEU A 209 8.70 7.58 -7.98
N GLY A 210 7.65 7.54 -8.80
CA GLY A 210 6.38 8.23 -8.55
C GLY A 210 6.22 9.55 -9.31
N GLN A 211 6.98 9.80 -10.37
CA GLN A 211 6.85 10.98 -11.24
C GLN A 211 5.40 11.20 -11.68
N LYS A 212 4.90 12.44 -11.57
CA LYS A 212 3.52 12.79 -11.92
C LYS A 212 3.41 13.69 -13.15
N VAL A 213 4.48 14.40 -13.48
CA VAL A 213 4.47 15.53 -14.41
C VAL A 213 5.21 15.21 -15.71
N ILE A 214 4.65 15.61 -16.84
CA ILE A 214 5.24 15.55 -18.18
C ILE A 214 5.82 16.92 -18.51
N ASP A 215 7.07 17.00 -18.96
CA ASP A 215 7.66 18.24 -19.45
C ASP A 215 7.71 18.26 -20.98
N LEU A 216 7.08 19.28 -21.57
CA LEU A 216 7.09 19.54 -22.99
C LEU A 216 7.87 20.83 -23.28
N ILE A 217 9.04 20.68 -23.88
CA ILE A 217 9.83 21.81 -24.38
C ILE A 217 9.34 22.16 -25.78
N VAL A 218 8.59 23.26 -25.90
CA VAL A 218 7.91 23.66 -27.16
C VAL A 218 8.53 24.89 -27.82
N THR A 219 9.73 25.29 -27.39
CA THR A 219 10.57 26.29 -28.07
C THR A 219 12.04 25.94 -27.89
N ASP A 220 12.90 26.50 -28.73
CA ASP A 220 14.33 26.23 -28.69
C ASP A 220 15.03 27.00 -27.57
N TYR A 221 15.90 26.29 -26.85
CA TYR A 221 16.85 26.86 -25.89
C TYR A 221 16.20 27.71 -24.78
N PRO A 222 15.12 27.25 -24.11
CA PRO A 222 14.40 28.07 -23.14
C PRO A 222 15.25 28.46 -21.93
N TRP A 223 16.26 27.66 -21.59
CA TRP A 223 17.19 27.92 -20.48
C TRP A 223 18.56 28.48 -20.92
N ALA A 224 18.68 29.06 -22.12
CA ALA A 224 19.98 29.53 -22.64
C ALA A 224 20.71 30.51 -21.71
N GLY A 225 19.95 31.33 -20.96
CA GLY A 225 20.48 32.29 -19.99
C GLY A 225 21.12 31.67 -18.74
N GLN A 226 21.10 30.34 -18.58
CA GLN A 226 21.96 29.68 -17.60
C GLN A 226 23.46 29.80 -17.94
N ARG A 227 23.80 30.27 -19.17
CA ARG A 227 25.17 30.51 -19.65
C ARG A 227 26.04 29.25 -19.68
N CYS A 228 25.43 28.10 -19.89
CA CYS A 228 26.12 26.83 -20.06
C CYS A 228 27.11 26.86 -21.23
N TYR A 229 26.78 27.59 -22.30
CA TYR A 229 27.66 27.80 -23.45
C TYR A 229 28.93 28.62 -23.17
N GLN A 230 29.07 29.20 -21.97
CA GLN A 230 30.28 29.92 -21.53
C GLN A 230 31.15 29.06 -20.61
N VAL A 231 30.76 27.82 -20.33
CA VAL A 231 31.53 26.87 -19.54
C VAL A 231 32.41 26.07 -20.49
N TYR A 232 33.73 26.21 -20.34
CA TYR A 232 34.72 25.52 -21.18
C TYR A 232 35.31 24.28 -20.52
N GLU A 233 35.37 24.26 -19.19
CA GLU A 233 35.82 23.10 -18.42
C GLU A 233 34.66 22.11 -18.26
N ASN A 234 34.90 20.83 -18.59
CA ASN A 234 33.86 19.78 -18.56
C ASN A 234 32.59 20.15 -19.37
N ALA A 235 32.78 20.92 -20.45
CA ALA A 235 31.71 21.49 -21.26
C ALA A 235 30.82 20.41 -21.89
N ASN A 236 29.52 20.69 -21.96
CA ASN A 236 28.57 19.88 -22.73
C ASN A 236 27.46 20.75 -23.31
N ASN A 237 26.82 20.28 -24.38
CA ASN A 237 25.64 20.92 -24.93
C ASN A 237 24.42 20.58 -24.05
N LEU A 238 23.95 21.56 -23.29
CA LEU A 238 22.82 21.42 -22.36
C LEU A 238 21.53 22.08 -22.89
N PHE A 239 21.48 22.39 -24.18
CA PHE A 239 20.33 23.04 -24.81
C PHE A 239 19.22 22.03 -25.11
N GLU A 240 17.99 22.34 -24.70
CA GLU A 240 16.79 21.61 -25.19
C GLU A 240 16.24 22.28 -26.44
N MET A 241 15.67 21.48 -27.33
CA MET A 241 15.14 21.91 -28.62
C MET A 241 13.62 21.78 -28.65
N ASN A 242 12.98 22.50 -29.55
CA ASN A 242 11.54 22.39 -29.74
C ASN A 242 11.16 20.95 -30.18
N ILE A 243 10.30 20.29 -29.41
CA ILE A 243 9.78 18.96 -29.75
C ILE A 243 8.87 19.01 -30.99
N VAL A 244 8.23 20.15 -31.25
CA VAL A 244 7.37 20.38 -32.41
C VAL A 244 8.22 20.75 -33.61
N LYS A 245 8.06 20.01 -34.71
CA LYS A 245 8.70 20.39 -35.99
C LYS A 245 7.88 21.48 -36.65
N VAL A 246 8.51 22.60 -36.95
CA VAL A 246 7.86 23.75 -37.58
C VAL A 246 8.37 23.88 -39.01
N PHE A 247 7.43 24.03 -39.95
CA PHE A 247 7.69 24.22 -41.37
C PHE A 247 7.07 25.53 -41.85
N LYS A 248 7.65 26.11 -42.89
CA LYS A 248 7.06 27.24 -43.61
C LYS A 248 6.97 26.91 -45.09
N LYS A 249 5.75 27.01 -45.63
CA LYS A 249 5.43 26.73 -47.04
C LYS A 249 4.36 27.70 -47.52
N ASP A 250 4.54 28.29 -48.70
CA ASP A 250 3.63 29.28 -49.27
C ASP A 250 3.33 30.44 -48.30
N ARG A 251 4.33 30.82 -47.47
CA ARG A 251 4.25 31.80 -46.36
C ARG A 251 3.37 31.40 -45.17
N GLU A 252 2.82 30.19 -45.16
CA GLU A 252 2.05 29.66 -44.03
C GLU A 252 2.91 28.77 -43.13
N LEU A 253 2.62 28.79 -41.82
CA LEU A 253 3.26 27.94 -40.83
C LEU A 253 2.50 26.62 -40.70
N ILE A 254 3.25 25.53 -40.69
CA ILE A 254 2.74 24.16 -40.53
C ILE A 254 3.51 23.51 -39.38
N CYS A 255 2.80 22.94 -38.41
CA CYS A 255 3.41 22.21 -37.29
C CYS A 255 3.15 20.71 -37.42
N ASP A 256 4.19 19.90 -37.25
CA ASP A 256 4.11 18.46 -37.08
C ASP A 256 4.32 18.12 -35.59
N PHE A 257 3.24 17.62 -34.98
CA PHE A 257 3.17 17.26 -33.57
C PHE A 257 3.48 15.79 -33.28
N SER A 258 3.89 14.99 -34.29
CA SER A 258 4.12 13.55 -34.14
C SER A 258 5.09 13.19 -33.01
N ASN A 259 6.17 13.94 -32.86
CA ASN A 259 7.13 13.75 -31.77
C ASN A 259 6.53 14.07 -30.40
N LEU A 260 5.75 15.16 -30.32
CA LEU A 260 5.07 15.61 -29.11
C LEU A 260 4.04 14.57 -28.66
N ASP A 261 3.21 14.10 -29.59
CA ASP A 261 2.18 13.08 -29.32
C ASP A 261 2.81 11.78 -28.83
N ARG A 262 3.86 11.30 -29.52
CA ARG A 262 4.56 10.08 -29.12
C ARG A 262 5.18 10.19 -27.72
N TYR A 263 5.73 11.35 -27.36
CA TYR A 263 6.28 11.58 -26.02
C TYR A 263 5.17 11.51 -24.95
N ILE A 264 4.04 12.19 -25.18
CA ILE A 264 2.89 12.19 -24.27
C ILE A 264 2.31 10.78 -24.10
N ASP A 265 2.14 10.04 -25.21
CA ASP A 265 1.60 8.69 -25.18
C ASP A 265 2.52 7.73 -24.40
N LEU A 266 3.85 7.89 -24.49
CA LEU A 266 4.81 7.15 -23.66
C LEU A 266 4.71 7.51 -22.17
N CYS A 267 4.56 8.79 -21.84
CA CYS A 267 4.32 9.21 -20.45
C CYS A 267 3.03 8.59 -19.89
N PHE A 268 1.95 8.59 -20.69
CA PHE A 268 0.66 8.02 -20.30
C PHE A 268 0.75 6.49 -20.12
N LYS A 269 1.47 5.78 -21.00
CA LYS A 269 1.78 4.34 -20.86
C LYS A 269 2.40 4.04 -19.49
N HIS A 270 3.20 4.95 -18.94
CA HIS A 270 3.85 4.82 -17.64
C HIS A 270 3.10 5.46 -16.47
N ASN A 271 1.85 5.91 -16.67
CA ASN A 271 1.04 6.62 -15.67
C ASN A 271 1.64 7.95 -15.16
N ILE A 272 2.45 8.60 -15.99
CA ILE A 272 2.91 9.98 -15.76
C ILE A 272 1.93 10.88 -16.52
N ASN A 273 0.84 11.25 -15.86
CA ASN A 273 -0.32 11.84 -16.54
C ASN A 273 -1.14 12.83 -15.68
N LYS A 274 -0.58 13.31 -14.56
CA LYS A 274 -1.30 14.24 -13.68
C LYS A 274 -1.22 15.68 -14.16
N GLU A 275 -0.11 16.04 -14.79
CA GLU A 275 0.16 17.40 -15.26
C GLU A 275 1.09 17.37 -16.47
N ILE A 276 0.89 18.32 -17.38
CA ILE A 276 1.83 18.68 -18.44
C ILE A 276 2.39 20.07 -18.11
N ASN A 277 3.69 20.16 -17.86
CA ASN A 277 4.45 21.40 -17.88
C ASN A 277 4.77 21.78 -19.33
N LEU A 278 4.25 22.91 -19.80
CA LEU A 278 4.55 23.46 -21.11
C LEU A 278 5.64 24.54 -20.99
N PHE A 279 6.87 24.18 -21.33
CA PHE A 279 8.04 25.06 -21.24
C PHE A 279 8.28 25.84 -22.52
N GLY A 280 8.82 27.05 -22.36
CA GLY A 280 9.52 27.75 -23.43
C GLY A 280 8.73 28.85 -24.14
N ILE A 281 7.45 29.02 -23.84
CA ILE A 281 6.61 30.09 -24.46
C ILE A 281 6.54 31.37 -23.62
N ILE A 282 7.08 31.34 -22.40
CA ILE A 282 7.14 32.46 -21.46
C ILE A 282 8.28 32.22 -20.45
N GLY A 283 8.93 33.29 -19.99
CA GLY A 283 9.98 33.25 -18.99
C GLY A 283 11.29 32.63 -19.51
N ASN A 284 11.62 32.81 -20.79
CA ASN A 284 12.82 32.22 -21.35
C ASN A 284 14.07 32.97 -20.87
N TRP A 285 15.05 32.22 -20.39
CA TRP A 285 16.29 32.80 -19.87
C TRP A 285 17.18 33.26 -21.05
N ASP A 286 17.52 34.56 -21.09
CA ASP A 286 18.28 35.17 -22.20
C ASP A 286 19.69 35.66 -21.82
N ALA A 287 20.08 35.56 -20.54
CA ALA A 287 21.21 36.24 -19.91
C ALA A 287 22.35 36.74 -20.84
N PHE A 288 22.66 38.05 -20.75
CA PHE A 288 23.58 38.80 -21.64
C PHE A 288 23.18 38.88 -23.12
N LYS A 289 21.90 38.67 -23.44
CA LYS A 289 21.39 38.65 -24.82
C LYS A 289 21.99 37.52 -25.63
N PHE A 290 21.81 36.27 -25.17
CA PHE A 290 21.98 35.11 -26.05
C PHE A 290 21.24 35.33 -27.39
N GLY A 291 20.14 36.09 -27.32
CA GLY A 291 19.56 36.80 -28.45
C GLY A 291 18.18 36.26 -28.73
N SER A 292 17.24 37.15 -29.06
CA SER A 292 15.90 36.78 -29.50
C SER A 292 15.76 37.05 -31.00
N PRO A 293 15.40 36.05 -31.83
CA PRO A 293 15.04 36.29 -33.22
C PRO A 293 13.73 37.07 -33.34
N LEU A 294 12.81 36.94 -32.36
CA LEU A 294 11.59 37.74 -32.30
C LEU A 294 11.91 39.19 -31.92
N LYS A 295 11.82 40.10 -32.90
CA LYS A 295 12.26 41.51 -32.77
C LYS A 295 11.25 42.39 -32.03
N ASP A 296 9.97 42.04 -32.09
CA ASP A 296 8.85 42.79 -31.52
C ASP A 296 8.31 42.17 -30.22
N TYR A 297 8.91 41.09 -29.72
CA TYR A 297 8.53 40.41 -28.47
C TYR A 297 9.61 40.58 -27.38
N LYS A 298 9.20 40.85 -26.14
CA LYS A 298 10.14 41.18 -25.04
C LYS A 298 10.84 39.96 -24.44
N ASP A 299 10.21 38.78 -24.55
CA ASP A 299 10.78 37.52 -24.08
C ASP A 299 11.66 36.87 -25.15
N ALA A 300 12.68 36.13 -24.74
CA ALA A 300 13.64 35.54 -25.67
C ALA A 300 13.18 34.19 -26.20
N ILE A 301 12.06 34.21 -26.91
CA ILE A 301 11.48 33.04 -27.57
C ILE A 301 12.27 32.73 -28.83
N ARG A 302 12.53 31.45 -29.08
CA ARG A 302 13.27 30.99 -30.26
C ARG A 302 12.54 29.78 -30.81
N ILE A 303 12.13 29.87 -32.06
CA ILE A 303 11.45 28.77 -32.75
C ILE A 303 12.08 28.67 -34.13
N ASN A 304 12.87 27.63 -34.32
CA ASN A 304 13.43 27.25 -35.60
C ASN A 304 12.33 26.63 -36.48
N TYR A 305 12.36 26.93 -37.77
CA TYR A 305 11.52 26.30 -38.77
C TYR A 305 12.32 25.93 -40.01
N TYR A 306 11.86 24.91 -40.75
CA TYR A 306 12.37 24.58 -42.07
C TYR A 306 11.49 25.22 -43.15
N ASN A 307 12.06 26.08 -43.98
CA ASN A 307 11.38 26.64 -45.14
C ASN A 307 11.42 25.61 -46.29
N GLU A 308 10.28 25.03 -46.65
CA GLU A 308 10.22 24.00 -47.70
C GLU A 308 10.43 24.60 -49.10
N ASP A 309 10.02 25.85 -49.31
CA ASP A 309 10.15 26.54 -50.60
C ASP A 309 11.63 26.87 -50.90
N GLU A 310 12.36 27.32 -49.88
CA GLU A 310 13.76 27.74 -49.99
C GLU A 310 14.76 26.62 -49.64
N LYS A 311 14.30 25.54 -49.00
CA LYS A 311 15.11 24.42 -48.47
C LYS A 311 16.20 24.86 -47.48
N VAL A 312 15.86 25.79 -46.59
CA VAL A 312 16.76 26.33 -45.56
C VAL A 312 16.08 26.39 -44.19
N PHE A 313 16.88 26.45 -43.14
CA PHE A 313 16.38 26.71 -41.77
C PHE A 313 16.33 28.21 -41.48
N GLY A 314 15.35 28.63 -40.70
CA GLY A 314 15.18 30.01 -40.22
C GLY A 314 14.56 30.06 -38.83
N TYR A 315 14.43 31.26 -38.26
CA TYR A 315 13.74 31.47 -36.97
C TYR A 315 12.57 32.42 -37.14
N LEU A 316 11.52 32.26 -36.32
CA LEU A 316 10.41 33.22 -36.29
C LEU A 316 10.93 34.60 -35.84
N GLU A 317 10.54 35.66 -36.56
CA GLU A 317 11.07 37.01 -36.32
C GLU A 317 10.05 38.02 -35.76
N ASP A 318 8.76 37.68 -35.76
CA ASP A 318 7.67 38.59 -35.37
C ASP A 318 6.54 37.93 -34.55
N LYS A 319 5.72 38.75 -33.88
CA LYS A 319 4.57 38.30 -33.10
C LYS A 319 3.47 37.64 -33.93
N HIS A 320 3.35 37.94 -35.23
CA HIS A 320 2.28 37.38 -36.05
C HIS A 320 2.49 35.88 -36.27
N ASP A 321 3.70 35.50 -36.69
CA ASP A 321 4.06 34.10 -36.88
C ASP A 321 4.11 33.34 -35.53
N PHE A 322 4.56 34.00 -34.46
CA PHE A 322 4.50 33.41 -33.12
C PHE A 322 3.05 33.19 -32.64
N ALA A 323 2.14 34.12 -32.89
CA ALA A 323 0.72 33.95 -32.58
C ALA A 323 0.10 32.78 -33.35
N LYS A 324 0.47 32.60 -34.64
CA LYS A 324 0.07 31.43 -35.44
C LYS A 324 0.58 30.13 -34.83
N TYR A 325 1.85 30.07 -34.41
CA TYR A 325 2.42 28.90 -33.74
C TYR A 325 1.67 28.55 -32.45
N LEU A 326 1.45 29.54 -31.57
CA LEU A 326 0.70 29.34 -30.32
C LEU A 326 -0.71 28.83 -30.61
N LYS A 327 -1.40 29.40 -31.60
CA LYS A 327 -2.73 28.94 -32.01
C LYS A 327 -2.71 27.46 -32.41
N LEU A 328 -1.80 27.06 -33.30
CA LEU A 328 -1.68 25.67 -33.74
C LEU A 328 -1.38 24.72 -32.58
N LEU A 329 -0.47 25.10 -31.68
CA LEU A 329 -0.10 24.30 -30.51
C LEU A 329 -1.30 24.09 -29.57
N PHE A 330 -2.02 25.16 -29.21
CA PHE A 330 -3.15 25.04 -28.30
C PHE A 330 -4.39 24.40 -28.96
N ASP A 331 -4.61 24.60 -30.26
CA ASP A 331 -5.65 23.88 -31.02
C ASP A 331 -5.34 22.36 -31.03
N HIS A 332 -4.07 21.97 -31.18
CA HIS A 332 -3.65 20.56 -31.11
C HIS A 332 -3.88 19.96 -29.72
N LEU A 333 -3.42 20.64 -28.66
CA LEU A 333 -3.63 20.19 -27.28
C LEU A 333 -5.13 20.09 -26.92
N GLU A 334 -5.97 20.99 -27.43
CA GLU A 334 -7.43 20.92 -27.28
C GLU A 334 -8.00 19.70 -28.00
N SER A 335 -7.59 19.45 -29.25
CA SER A 335 -8.09 18.31 -30.04
C SER A 335 -7.77 16.95 -29.45
N ARG A 336 -6.80 16.89 -28.53
CA ARG A 336 -6.40 15.71 -27.76
C ARG A 336 -6.93 15.68 -26.32
N ASP A 337 -7.79 16.62 -25.95
CA ASP A 337 -8.35 16.76 -24.60
C ASP A 337 -7.27 16.94 -23.50
N LEU A 338 -6.16 17.61 -23.82
CA LEU A 338 -5.00 17.76 -22.92
C LEU A 338 -4.94 19.10 -22.18
N LEU A 339 -5.73 20.09 -22.58
CA LEU A 339 -5.66 21.44 -22.00
C LEU A 339 -5.94 21.46 -20.50
N ASP A 340 -6.82 20.58 -20.01
CA ASP A 340 -7.21 20.56 -18.61
C ASP A 340 -6.05 20.26 -17.65
N ILE A 341 -5.11 19.43 -18.09
CA ILE A 341 -3.92 19.06 -17.32
C ILE A 341 -2.67 19.83 -17.74
N THR A 342 -2.76 20.69 -18.76
CA THR A 342 -1.63 21.49 -19.24
C THR A 342 -1.48 22.78 -18.46
N LYS A 343 -0.29 22.98 -17.87
CA LYS A 343 0.14 24.23 -17.25
C LYS A 343 1.25 24.86 -18.06
N ILE A 344 1.11 26.14 -18.37
CA ILE A 344 2.23 26.95 -18.83
C ILE A 344 3.11 27.22 -17.61
N ILE A 345 4.28 26.59 -17.59
CA ILE A 345 5.21 26.70 -16.47
C ILE A 345 6.19 27.84 -16.68
N VAL A 346 6.48 28.57 -15.60
CA VAL A 346 7.37 29.72 -15.60
C VAL A 346 8.45 29.49 -14.55
N ASP A 347 9.70 29.55 -14.99
CA ASP A 347 10.88 29.30 -14.16
C ASP A 347 11.48 30.63 -13.67
N GLU A 348 11.25 30.94 -12.38
CA GLU A 348 11.81 32.09 -11.65
C GLU A 348 11.57 33.47 -12.32
N PRO A 349 10.32 33.86 -12.58
CA PRO A 349 10.04 35.15 -13.20
C PRO A 349 10.44 36.33 -12.29
N ASP A 350 11.14 37.32 -12.86
CA ASP A 350 11.68 38.48 -12.14
C ASP A 350 11.04 39.82 -12.55
N ASN A 351 10.32 39.85 -13.68
CA ASN A 351 9.64 41.05 -14.20
C ASN A 351 8.13 40.81 -14.40
N ILE A 352 7.33 41.32 -13.47
CA ILE A 352 5.86 41.16 -13.45
C ILE A 352 5.19 41.84 -14.65
N GLU A 353 5.68 43.01 -15.09
CA GLU A 353 5.07 43.73 -16.21
C GLU A 353 5.23 42.96 -17.53
N VAL A 354 6.43 42.46 -17.80
CA VAL A 354 6.72 41.62 -18.97
C VAL A 354 5.94 40.30 -18.88
N PHE A 355 5.90 39.69 -17.70
CA PHE A 355 5.13 38.47 -17.46
C PHE A 355 3.64 38.65 -17.81
N ASN A 356 3.00 39.71 -17.29
CA ASN A 356 1.60 40.00 -17.56
C ASN A 356 1.34 40.30 -19.04
N GLU A 357 2.22 41.08 -19.70
CA GLU A 357 2.11 41.35 -21.15
C GLU A 357 2.17 40.06 -21.98
N ASN A 358 3.09 39.16 -21.64
CA ASN A 358 3.26 37.89 -22.33
C ASN A 358 2.05 36.97 -22.11
N VAL A 359 1.52 36.89 -20.88
CA VAL A 359 0.32 36.10 -20.60
C VAL A 359 -0.89 36.62 -21.39
N ASP A 360 -1.08 37.94 -21.45
CA ASP A 360 -2.16 38.53 -22.25
C ASP A 360 -2.01 38.22 -23.75
N PHE A 361 -0.78 38.29 -24.27
CA PHE A 361 -0.50 37.93 -25.65
C PHE A 361 -0.78 36.45 -25.92
N ILE A 362 -0.34 35.54 -25.06
CA ILE A 362 -0.55 34.10 -25.20
C ILE A 362 -2.04 33.76 -25.14
N LYS A 363 -2.80 34.32 -24.20
CA LYS A 363 -4.26 34.13 -24.10
C LYS A 363 -5.01 34.61 -25.35
N LYS A 364 -4.59 35.73 -25.94
CA LYS A 364 -5.17 36.22 -27.20
C LYS A 364 -4.82 35.29 -28.36
N SER A 365 -3.57 34.80 -28.39
CA SER A 365 -3.05 33.96 -29.47
C SER A 365 -3.54 32.51 -29.41
N SER A 366 -3.91 32.00 -28.24
CA SER A 366 -4.49 30.65 -28.07
C SER A 366 -5.94 30.53 -28.57
N GLY A 367 -6.54 31.62 -29.07
CA GLY A 367 -7.96 31.67 -29.42
C GLY A 367 -8.88 31.89 -28.22
N LYS A 368 -8.39 32.53 -27.15
CA LYS A 368 -9.12 32.79 -25.89
C LYS A 368 -9.53 31.52 -25.13
N LYS A 369 -8.78 30.43 -25.30
CA LYS A 369 -8.90 29.23 -24.47
C LYS A 369 -8.57 29.54 -23.02
N GLU A 370 -9.13 28.75 -22.11
CA GLU A 370 -8.75 28.80 -20.70
C GLU A 370 -7.36 28.18 -20.53
N LEU A 371 -6.40 29.01 -20.09
CA LEU A 371 -5.01 28.61 -19.91
C LEU A 371 -4.65 28.62 -18.43
N LYS A 372 -3.96 27.56 -18.01
CA LYS A 372 -3.59 27.32 -16.61
C LYS A 372 -2.08 27.57 -16.45
N PHE A 373 -1.67 28.10 -15.30
CA PHE A 373 -0.28 28.51 -15.06
C PHE A 373 0.31 27.82 -13.83
N LYS A 374 1.61 27.54 -13.92
CA LYS A 374 2.44 27.04 -12.82
C LYS A 374 3.70 27.89 -12.69
N CYS A 375 4.12 28.18 -11.46
CA CYS A 375 5.33 28.95 -11.22
C CYS A 375 6.27 28.26 -10.24
N ALA A 376 7.55 28.18 -10.59
CA ALA A 376 8.63 27.94 -9.64
C ALA A 376 9.20 29.30 -9.22
N ILE A 377 9.03 29.71 -7.96
CA ILE A 377 9.30 31.11 -7.57
C ILE A 377 10.56 31.28 -6.72
N HIS A 378 11.20 32.44 -6.91
CA HIS A 378 12.38 32.89 -6.17
C HIS A 378 12.17 34.11 -5.29
N HIS A 379 11.09 34.86 -5.51
CA HIS A 379 10.80 36.11 -4.81
C HIS A 379 9.33 36.17 -4.40
N GLN A 380 9.08 36.37 -3.10
CA GLN A 380 7.74 36.50 -2.52
C GLN A 380 6.89 37.58 -3.24
N ASP A 381 7.52 38.71 -3.57
CA ASP A 381 6.93 39.83 -4.29
C ASP A 381 6.24 39.43 -5.60
N PHE A 382 6.75 38.39 -6.28
CA PHE A 382 6.17 37.94 -7.54
C PHE A 382 4.80 37.34 -7.32
N PHE A 383 4.65 36.41 -6.36
CA PHE A 383 3.37 35.76 -6.11
C PHE A 383 2.34 36.70 -5.48
N GLU A 384 2.75 37.60 -4.59
CA GLU A 384 1.84 38.56 -3.94
C GLU A 384 1.27 39.61 -4.90
N LYS A 385 2.03 39.99 -5.95
CA LYS A 385 1.66 41.06 -6.90
C LYS A 385 1.19 40.54 -8.26
N CYS A 386 1.25 39.23 -8.49
CA CYS A 386 0.82 38.64 -9.75
C CYS A 386 -0.71 38.65 -9.85
N ASN A 387 -1.25 39.30 -10.88
CA ASN A 387 -2.70 39.33 -11.14
C ASN A 387 -3.21 38.09 -11.89
N ILE A 388 -2.34 37.09 -12.13
CA ILE A 388 -2.66 35.90 -12.91
C ILE A 388 -3.07 34.77 -11.97
N ASN A 389 -4.07 34.01 -12.40
CA ASN A 389 -4.51 32.82 -11.70
C ASN A 389 -3.45 31.72 -11.81
N ILE A 390 -2.55 31.64 -10.83
CA ILE A 390 -1.60 30.54 -10.66
C ILE A 390 -2.35 29.39 -9.99
N GLU A 391 -2.34 28.22 -10.62
CA GLU A 391 -2.98 27.01 -10.09
C GLU A 391 -1.99 26.15 -9.33
N ASN A 392 -0.76 26.03 -9.84
CA ASN A 392 0.30 25.25 -9.18
C ASN A 392 1.48 26.13 -8.82
N LEU A 393 2.01 25.94 -7.61
CA LEU A 393 3.11 26.74 -7.10
C LEU A 393 4.21 25.83 -6.56
N SER A 394 5.46 26.14 -6.89
CA SER A 394 6.63 25.55 -6.26
C SER A 394 7.46 26.62 -5.57
N LEU A 395 7.60 26.52 -4.25
CA LEU A 395 8.42 27.43 -3.46
C LEU A 395 9.85 26.90 -3.37
N ASN A 396 10.86 27.70 -3.71
CA ASN A 396 12.22 27.31 -3.36
C ASN A 396 12.34 27.22 -1.82
N THR A 397 13.32 26.45 -1.34
CA THR A 397 13.46 26.18 0.09
C THR A 397 13.59 27.47 0.94
N CYS A 398 14.21 28.53 0.44
CA CYS A 398 14.29 29.80 1.19
C CYS A 398 12.92 30.47 1.31
N GLU A 399 12.16 30.56 0.21
CA GLU A 399 10.82 31.16 0.22
C GLU A 399 9.80 30.33 0.98
N LEU A 400 9.95 29.00 0.95
CA LEU A 400 9.18 28.09 1.79
C LEU A 400 9.33 28.43 3.28
N ILE A 401 10.58 28.60 3.74
CA ILE A 401 10.87 28.94 5.13
C ILE A 401 10.47 30.39 5.46
N ASN A 402 10.61 31.31 4.50
CA ASN A 402 10.17 32.69 4.65
C ASN A 402 8.64 32.80 4.84
N ASN A 403 7.88 31.89 4.23
CA ASN A 403 6.41 31.85 4.29
C ASN A 403 5.87 30.74 5.19
N ILE A 404 6.66 30.21 6.12
CA ILE A 404 6.33 28.99 6.89
C ILE A 404 4.99 29.07 7.64
N ASP A 405 4.62 30.25 8.12
CA ASP A 405 3.39 30.50 8.87
C ASP A 405 2.16 30.68 7.95
N LYS A 406 2.36 30.89 6.64
CA LYS A 406 1.31 31.11 5.65
C LYS A 406 1.07 29.89 4.74
N LEU A 407 1.85 28.80 4.90
CA LEU A 407 1.79 27.66 3.97
C LEU A 407 0.41 27.02 3.88
N ASP A 408 -0.29 26.88 5.01
CA ASP A 408 -1.64 26.29 5.03
C ASP A 408 -2.67 27.18 4.33
N GLU A 409 -2.51 28.51 4.41
CA GLU A 409 -3.36 29.48 3.68
C GLU A 409 -3.11 29.39 2.18
N ILE A 410 -1.85 29.46 1.75
CA ILE A 410 -1.44 29.33 0.35
C ILE A 410 -1.94 28.01 -0.24
N LYS A 411 -1.76 26.91 0.50
CA LYS A 411 -2.23 25.58 0.06
C LYS A 411 -3.74 25.58 -0.16
N LYS A 412 -4.51 26.10 0.80
CA LYS A 412 -5.98 26.16 0.69
C LYS A 412 -6.45 26.99 -0.52
N GLU A 413 -5.76 28.08 -0.83
CA GLU A 413 -6.05 28.90 -2.02
C GLU A 413 -5.85 28.13 -3.33
N LEU A 414 -4.80 27.30 -3.40
CA LEU A 414 -4.52 26.46 -4.57
C LEU A 414 -5.48 25.27 -4.64
N GLU A 415 -5.81 24.63 -3.51
CA GLU A 415 -6.79 23.53 -3.44
C GLU A 415 -8.17 23.95 -3.96
N ASN A 416 -8.62 25.19 -3.66
CA ASN A 416 -9.87 25.74 -4.19
C ASN A 416 -9.90 25.82 -5.73
N LYS A 417 -8.74 25.74 -6.37
CA LYS A 417 -8.54 25.74 -7.82
C LYS A 417 -8.10 24.38 -8.35
N SER A 418 -8.21 23.32 -7.53
CA SER A 418 -7.70 21.98 -7.83
C SER A 418 -6.19 21.94 -8.15
N GLY A 419 -5.44 22.84 -7.54
CA GLY A 419 -4.00 23.00 -7.71
C GLY A 419 -3.16 22.32 -6.64
N TYR A 420 -1.84 22.37 -6.82
CA TYR A 420 -0.85 21.75 -5.93
C TYR A 420 0.20 22.76 -5.43
N LEU A 421 0.57 22.62 -4.17
CA LEU A 421 1.68 23.33 -3.54
C LEU A 421 2.86 22.38 -3.33
N THR A 422 3.96 22.63 -4.05
CA THR A 422 5.22 21.88 -3.92
C THR A 422 6.34 22.80 -3.44
N TRP A 423 7.51 22.22 -3.21
CA TRP A 423 8.72 22.97 -2.94
C TRP A 423 9.92 22.35 -3.64
N TYR A 424 10.99 23.11 -3.81
CA TYR A 424 12.22 22.63 -4.43
C TYR A 424 13.47 23.14 -3.73
N SER A 425 14.57 22.41 -3.97
CA SER A 425 15.93 22.91 -3.74
C SER A 425 16.70 22.84 -5.07
N CYS A 426 17.40 23.91 -5.40
CA CYS A 426 18.23 24.01 -6.60
C CYS A 426 19.70 24.15 -6.17
N CYS A 427 20.44 25.10 -6.75
CA CYS A 427 21.81 25.41 -6.38
C CYS A 427 22.00 26.04 -4.99
N PHE A 428 20.91 26.28 -4.27
CA PHE A 428 20.88 26.72 -2.88
C PHE A 428 19.57 26.24 -2.22
N PRO A 429 19.41 26.38 -0.90
CA PRO A 429 20.47 26.55 0.11
C PRO A 429 21.37 25.31 0.23
N ASP A 430 22.46 25.39 0.99
CA ASP A 430 23.37 24.25 1.26
C ASP A 430 22.68 23.07 1.94
N LYS A 431 21.68 23.39 2.75
CA LYS A 431 20.79 22.48 3.47
C LYS A 431 19.39 23.02 3.30
N LEU A 432 18.36 22.25 3.03
CA LEU A 432 18.22 20.81 2.86
C LEU A 432 18.32 20.48 1.36
N ASN A 433 19.41 19.86 0.90
CA ASN A 433 19.69 19.67 -0.54
C ASN A 433 20.18 18.25 -0.88
N ILE A 434 20.43 17.98 -2.17
CA ILE A 434 20.75 16.63 -2.70
C ILE A 434 21.98 16.67 -3.63
N PHE A 435 22.97 17.49 -3.28
CA PHE A 435 24.28 17.51 -3.95
C PHE A 435 25.09 16.26 -3.61
N LEU A 436 26.20 16.03 -4.31
CA LEU A 436 27.12 14.94 -3.99
C LEU A 436 27.71 15.09 -2.57
N GLU A 437 28.01 16.32 -2.15
CA GLU A 437 28.52 16.60 -0.80
C GLU A 437 27.43 16.64 0.29
N SER A 438 26.15 16.72 -0.09
CA SER A 438 25.05 16.77 0.88
C SER A 438 25.03 15.50 1.73
N PRO A 439 24.78 15.59 3.05
CA PRO A 439 24.47 14.42 3.86
C PRO A 439 23.38 13.60 3.19
N LEU A 440 23.66 12.33 2.88
CA LEU A 440 22.78 11.53 2.01
C LEU A 440 21.36 11.38 2.56
N ILE A 441 21.20 11.41 3.89
CA ILE A 441 19.90 11.42 4.56
C ILE A 441 19.00 12.58 4.09
N GLU A 442 19.55 13.72 3.66
CA GLU A 442 18.78 14.87 3.18
C GLU A 442 17.94 14.55 1.93
N SER A 443 18.37 13.58 1.10
CA SER A 443 17.56 13.08 -0.02
C SER A 443 16.29 12.39 0.47
N ARG A 444 16.38 11.63 1.56
CA ARG A 444 15.25 10.97 2.20
C ARG A 444 14.35 11.94 2.97
N LEU A 445 14.94 12.96 3.59
CA LEU A 445 14.20 13.97 4.34
C LEU A 445 13.30 14.85 3.47
N LYS A 446 13.43 14.81 2.13
CA LYS A 446 12.48 15.47 1.23
C LYS A 446 11.03 15.01 1.49
N GLY A 447 10.81 13.71 1.69
CA GLY A 447 9.49 13.19 2.04
C GLY A 447 9.00 13.67 3.41
N TRP A 448 9.87 13.63 4.41
CA TRP A 448 9.56 14.05 5.78
C TRP A 448 9.20 15.52 5.89
N PHE A 449 9.96 16.40 5.25
CA PHE A 449 9.68 17.83 5.26
C PHE A 449 8.47 18.20 4.40
N THR A 450 8.23 17.50 3.28
CA THR A 450 6.99 17.66 2.51
C THR A 450 5.77 17.38 3.40
N TYR A 451 5.80 16.27 4.14
CA TYR A 451 4.76 15.95 5.13
C TYR A 451 4.65 17.02 6.22
N TYR A 452 5.76 17.35 6.88
CA TYR A 452 5.73 18.28 8.03
C TYR A 452 5.24 19.68 7.64
N PHE A 453 5.67 20.18 6.48
CA PHE A 453 5.23 21.46 5.93
C PHE A 453 3.82 21.44 5.34
N ASN A 454 3.14 20.27 5.35
CA ASN A 454 1.80 20.07 4.80
C ASN A 454 1.72 20.37 3.29
N LEU A 455 2.75 20.00 2.52
CA LEU A 455 2.84 20.23 1.08
C LEU A 455 2.45 18.97 0.29
N ASP A 456 2.20 19.12 -1.00
CA ASP A 456 1.75 18.01 -1.85
C ASP A 456 2.90 17.19 -2.41
N GLY A 457 4.09 17.76 -2.52
CA GLY A 457 5.23 17.06 -3.11
C GLY A 457 6.49 17.90 -3.24
N PHE A 458 7.42 17.40 -4.05
CA PHE A 458 8.76 17.97 -4.24
C PHE A 458 9.09 18.09 -5.73
N LEU A 459 9.64 19.24 -6.09
CA LEU A 459 10.16 19.52 -7.43
C LEU A 459 11.69 19.52 -7.42
N ARG A 460 12.28 19.00 -8.49
CA ARG A 460 13.70 19.18 -8.79
C ARG A 460 13.88 19.46 -10.28
N TRP A 461 14.64 20.51 -10.57
CA TRP A 461 14.88 20.98 -11.93
C TRP A 461 15.67 20.02 -12.83
N SER A 462 16.10 18.86 -12.32
CA SER A 462 17.11 18.04 -12.97
C SER A 462 17.00 16.55 -12.61
N TYR A 463 16.47 15.73 -13.54
CA TYR A 463 16.57 14.27 -13.42
C TYR A 463 17.95 13.75 -13.87
N GLY A 464 18.38 14.14 -15.07
CA GLY A 464 19.67 13.74 -15.63
C GLY A 464 20.11 14.68 -16.74
N ILE A 465 20.74 15.80 -16.37
CA ILE A 465 21.54 16.66 -17.25
C ILE A 465 23.00 16.40 -16.91
N TRP A 466 23.77 15.89 -17.88
CA TRP A 466 25.14 15.47 -17.62
C TRP A 466 26.20 16.40 -18.22
N PRO A 467 27.30 16.69 -17.48
CA PRO A 467 28.49 17.30 -18.06
C PRO A 467 29.22 16.30 -18.99
N GLY A 468 30.29 16.73 -19.66
CA GLY A 468 30.98 15.93 -20.67
C GLY A 468 31.65 14.66 -20.12
N ASP A 469 32.42 14.80 -19.04
CA ASP A 469 33.20 13.74 -18.37
C ASP A 469 32.50 13.25 -17.09
N LEU A 470 31.20 12.96 -17.19
CA LEU A 470 30.34 12.63 -16.05
C LEU A 470 30.91 11.53 -15.15
N PHE A 471 31.50 10.46 -15.68
CA PHE A 471 31.90 9.31 -14.86
C PHE A 471 33.14 9.57 -14.00
N ASN A 472 33.99 10.51 -14.40
CA ASN A 472 35.19 10.86 -13.65
C ASN A 472 34.98 12.14 -12.83
N ASN A 473 34.29 13.14 -13.39
CA ASN A 473 34.17 14.48 -12.82
C ASN A 473 32.75 15.05 -12.91
N ALA A 474 32.11 15.26 -11.76
CA ALA A 474 30.78 15.87 -11.67
C ALA A 474 30.80 17.41 -11.71
N THR A 475 31.96 18.04 -11.55
CA THR A 475 32.09 19.50 -11.53
C THR A 475 31.77 20.09 -12.89
N TYR A 476 30.95 21.14 -12.89
CA TYR A 476 30.58 21.85 -14.12
C TYR A 476 30.68 23.36 -13.93
N LYS A 477 29.91 23.92 -12.98
CA LYS A 477 29.83 25.36 -12.73
C LYS A 477 29.94 25.65 -11.24
N LYS A 478 30.98 25.14 -10.58
CA LYS A 478 31.13 25.06 -9.11
C LYS A 478 30.78 26.33 -8.32
N ASP A 479 31.07 27.52 -8.87
CA ASP A 479 30.78 28.80 -8.19
C ASP A 479 29.29 29.17 -8.18
N LYS A 480 28.47 28.43 -8.93
CA LYS A 480 27.02 28.62 -9.05
C LYS A 480 26.25 27.35 -8.76
N TRP A 481 26.69 26.20 -9.26
CA TRP A 481 26.02 24.91 -9.17
C TRP A 481 26.98 23.90 -8.57
N LYS A 482 26.65 23.40 -7.39
CA LYS A 482 27.43 22.36 -6.72
C LYS A 482 27.34 21.03 -7.47
N ALA A 483 28.40 20.23 -7.41
CA ALA A 483 28.46 18.93 -8.03
C ALA A 483 27.27 18.04 -7.60
N GLY A 484 26.60 17.45 -8.58
CA GLY A 484 25.35 16.69 -8.40
C GLY A 484 24.07 17.53 -8.43
N ASP A 485 24.13 18.85 -8.61
CA ASP A 485 22.93 19.67 -8.78
C ASP A 485 22.15 19.30 -10.05
N MET A 486 22.86 18.98 -11.13
CA MET A 486 22.33 18.77 -12.48
C MET A 486 21.80 17.35 -12.75
N PHE A 487 21.97 16.39 -11.84
CA PHE A 487 21.54 15.00 -12.07
C PHE A 487 21.31 14.20 -10.79
N LEU A 488 20.33 13.31 -10.85
CA LEU A 488 20.03 12.27 -9.86
C LEU A 488 20.31 10.86 -10.37
N VAL A 489 20.42 10.68 -11.67
CA VAL A 489 20.73 9.40 -12.31
C VAL A 489 21.91 9.55 -13.27
N TYR A 490 22.54 8.41 -13.57
CA TYR A 490 23.65 8.29 -14.52
C TYR A 490 23.18 7.54 -15.78
N PRO A 491 23.80 7.75 -16.95
CA PRO A 491 23.48 7.02 -18.16
C PRO A 491 24.08 5.59 -18.12
N GLY A 492 23.26 4.57 -18.34
CA GLY A 492 23.70 3.19 -18.44
C GLY A 492 24.09 2.80 -19.87
N LYS A 493 25.08 1.92 -20.03
CA LYS A 493 25.51 1.39 -21.34
C LYS A 493 24.39 0.65 -22.09
N ASP A 494 23.37 0.20 -21.37
CA ASP A 494 22.17 -0.46 -21.86
C ASP A 494 21.03 0.51 -22.21
N MET A 495 21.32 1.81 -22.34
CA MET A 495 20.35 2.88 -22.64
C MET A 495 19.26 3.05 -21.58
N LYS A 496 19.53 2.61 -20.34
CA LYS A 496 18.67 2.77 -19.16
C LYS A 496 19.35 3.68 -18.15
N PRO A 497 18.61 4.46 -17.34
CA PRO A 497 19.24 5.23 -16.29
C PRO A 497 19.72 4.30 -15.16
N MET A 498 20.92 4.55 -14.67
CA MET A 498 21.49 3.98 -13.45
C MET A 498 21.17 4.91 -12.28
N ASP A 499 20.50 4.37 -11.26
CA ASP A 499 20.16 5.13 -10.06
C ASP A 499 21.42 5.60 -9.32
N SER A 500 21.35 6.79 -8.71
CA SER A 500 22.26 7.15 -7.63
C SER A 500 21.70 6.71 -6.28
N ILE A 501 22.58 6.60 -5.28
CA ILE A 501 22.15 6.41 -3.89
C ILE A 501 21.26 7.58 -3.39
N ARG A 502 21.40 8.79 -3.96
CA ARG A 502 20.53 9.95 -3.68
C ARG A 502 19.12 9.73 -4.24
N CYS A 503 19.00 9.22 -5.47
CA CYS A 503 17.72 8.84 -6.09
C CYS A 503 16.99 7.78 -5.26
N ARG A 504 17.70 6.73 -4.82
CA ARG A 504 17.13 5.69 -3.94
C ARG A 504 16.67 6.25 -2.59
N ASN A 505 17.46 7.13 -1.97
CA ASN A 505 17.07 7.76 -0.71
C ASN A 505 15.84 8.68 -0.89
N LEU A 506 15.69 9.36 -2.03
CA LEU A 506 14.47 10.11 -2.36
C LEU A 506 13.24 9.18 -2.42
N LEU A 507 13.35 8.02 -3.07
CA LEU A 507 12.30 6.99 -3.06
C LEU A 507 11.92 6.58 -1.63
N PHE A 508 12.92 6.32 -0.79
CA PHE A 508 12.68 5.97 0.61
C PHE A 508 11.97 7.09 1.36
N GLY A 509 12.27 8.35 1.04
CA GLY A 509 11.57 9.52 1.56
C GLY A 509 10.11 9.57 1.16
N ILE A 510 9.79 9.29 -0.11
CA ILE A 510 8.41 9.24 -0.62
C ILE A 510 7.61 8.13 0.09
N GLN A 511 8.23 6.97 0.36
CA GLN A 511 7.60 5.92 1.14
C GLN A 511 7.36 6.34 2.60
N ASP A 512 8.32 7.04 3.23
CA ASP A 512 8.13 7.56 4.57
C ASP A 512 7.01 8.60 4.63
N PHE A 513 6.86 9.45 3.59
CA PHE A 513 5.72 10.36 3.47
C PHE A 513 4.38 9.61 3.49
N ASN A 514 4.27 8.51 2.71
CA ASN A 514 3.06 7.68 2.70
C ASN A 514 2.77 7.05 4.06
N ILE A 515 3.81 6.58 4.76
CA ILE A 515 3.68 6.06 6.13
C ILE A 515 3.16 7.16 7.05
N LEU A 516 3.75 8.35 7.02
CA LEU A 516 3.34 9.45 7.90
C LEU A 516 1.90 9.90 7.64
N LYS A 517 1.46 9.98 6.37
CA LYS A 517 0.06 10.27 6.01
C LYS A 517 -0.91 9.22 6.52
N ASP A 518 -0.59 7.93 6.38
CA ASP A 518 -1.45 6.87 6.91
C ASP A 518 -1.42 6.82 8.45
N MET A 519 -0.31 7.18 9.09
CA MET A 519 -0.25 7.31 10.55
C MET A 519 -1.05 8.52 11.04
N GLU A 520 -1.04 9.64 10.30
CA GLU A 520 -1.91 10.79 10.57
C GLU A 520 -3.39 10.41 10.53
N ASP A 521 -3.81 9.66 9.51
CA ASP A 521 -5.20 9.19 9.37
C ASP A 521 -5.66 8.29 10.53
N LYS A 522 -4.71 7.65 11.23
CA LYS A 522 -4.97 6.69 12.33
C LYS A 522 -4.73 7.26 13.73
N LEU A 523 -3.78 8.17 13.89
CA LEU A 523 -3.37 8.74 15.19
C LEU A 523 -3.78 10.21 15.36
N GLY A 524 -4.06 10.91 14.27
CA GLY A 524 -4.29 12.35 14.25
C GLY A 524 -3.01 13.16 14.01
N LYS A 525 -3.15 14.27 13.27
CA LYS A 525 -2.05 15.15 12.83
C LYS A 525 -1.18 15.67 13.98
N GLU A 526 -1.82 16.17 15.04
CA GLU A 526 -1.11 16.73 16.20
C GLU A 526 -0.19 15.72 16.90
N GLU A 527 -0.61 14.45 16.98
CA GLU A 527 0.20 13.39 17.61
C GLU A 527 1.45 13.10 16.78
N VAL A 528 1.29 12.93 15.45
CA VAL A 528 2.40 12.68 14.54
C VAL A 528 3.36 13.86 14.51
N TYR A 529 2.84 15.10 14.43
CA TYR A 529 3.62 16.33 14.38
C TYR A 529 4.52 16.48 15.62
N LYS A 530 3.97 16.23 16.82
CA LYS A 530 4.73 16.27 18.07
C LYS A 530 5.89 15.27 18.08
N GLU A 531 5.72 14.09 17.51
CA GLU A 531 6.79 13.08 17.43
C GLU A 531 7.89 13.53 16.46
N ILE A 532 7.53 13.96 15.26
CA ILE A 532 8.51 14.33 14.21
C ILE A 532 9.27 15.62 14.53
N GLU A 533 8.69 16.54 15.29
CA GLU A 533 9.37 17.75 15.78
C GLU A 533 10.63 17.45 16.59
N ASN A 534 10.69 16.30 17.26
CA ASN A 534 11.88 15.86 17.98
C ASN A 534 13.07 15.57 17.06
N LEU A 535 12.81 15.34 15.76
CA LEU A 535 13.84 15.08 14.76
C LEU A 535 14.02 16.23 13.79
N LEU A 536 12.94 16.90 13.36
CA LEU A 536 12.96 17.95 12.35
C LEU A 536 13.09 19.37 12.92
N GLY A 537 12.96 19.52 14.24
CA GLY A 537 12.86 20.82 14.89
C GLY A 537 11.48 21.47 14.69
N LYS A 538 11.20 22.51 15.47
CA LYS A 538 9.92 23.24 15.38
C LYS A 538 9.94 24.22 14.22
N LYS A 539 8.82 24.35 13.49
CA LYS A 539 8.66 25.35 12.42
C LYS A 539 9.00 26.77 12.88
N SER A 540 8.59 27.16 14.08
CA SER A 540 8.83 28.50 14.65
C SER A 540 10.32 28.84 14.89
N GLU A 541 11.21 27.84 14.84
CA GLU A 541 12.66 28.03 14.96
C GLU A 541 13.35 28.13 13.60
N MET A 542 12.64 27.80 12.51
CA MET A 542 13.17 27.85 11.15
C MET A 542 13.13 29.28 10.64
N LYS A 543 14.25 29.77 10.10
CA LYS A 543 14.37 31.17 9.67
C LYS A 543 15.08 31.29 8.33
N PHE A 544 14.52 32.11 7.45
CA PHE A 544 15.25 32.63 6.31
C PHE A 544 16.18 33.76 6.80
N LEU A 545 17.47 33.67 6.45
CA LEU A 545 18.50 34.60 6.92
C LEU A 545 18.90 35.66 5.88
N GLY A 546 18.21 35.70 4.73
CA GLY A 546 18.64 36.47 3.57
C GLY A 546 19.73 35.74 2.75
N GLU A 547 20.05 36.29 1.57
CA GLU A 547 21.15 35.81 0.71
C GLU A 547 21.16 34.29 0.45
N ARG A 548 19.99 33.69 0.20
CA ARG A 548 19.82 32.25 -0.09
C ARG A 548 20.25 31.32 1.07
N LYS A 549 20.30 31.83 2.31
CA LYS A 549 20.65 31.06 3.51
C LYS A 549 19.44 30.83 4.41
N ILE A 550 19.39 29.65 5.02
CA ILE A 550 18.36 29.28 5.98
C ILE A 550 19.01 28.78 7.29
N LYS A 551 18.26 28.90 8.39
CA LYS A 551 18.54 28.25 9.66
C LYS A 551 17.44 27.26 9.96
N MET A 552 17.80 25.98 10.13
CA MET A 552 16.93 24.92 10.61
C MET A 552 17.78 23.84 11.30
N ASN A 553 17.22 23.20 12.32
CA ASN A 553 17.88 22.15 13.07
C ASN A 553 17.12 20.84 12.84
N TYR A 554 17.79 19.85 12.26
CA TYR A 554 17.22 18.51 12.09
C TYR A 554 18.28 17.44 12.33
N SER A 555 17.84 16.24 12.70
CA SER A 555 18.73 15.11 12.91
C SER A 555 19.22 14.55 11.57
N ILE A 556 20.51 14.21 11.50
CA ILE A 556 21.10 13.45 10.39
C ILE A 556 21.17 11.94 10.68
N SER A 557 20.54 11.47 11.75
CA SER A 557 20.62 10.07 12.18
C SER A 557 19.49 9.24 11.57
N HIS A 558 19.83 8.40 10.59
CA HIS A 558 18.89 7.44 9.97
C HIS A 558 18.17 6.56 11.00
N GLU A 559 18.91 5.99 11.96
CA GLU A 559 18.37 5.13 13.03
C GLU A 559 17.20 5.79 13.78
N LYS A 560 17.26 7.10 14.02
CA LYS A 560 16.19 7.84 14.73
C LYS A 560 14.90 7.93 13.91
N TYR A 561 14.98 8.18 12.61
CA TYR A 561 13.80 8.21 11.72
C TYR A 561 13.15 6.83 11.60
N ILE A 562 13.96 5.77 11.44
CA ILE A 562 13.46 4.40 11.41
C ILE A 562 12.79 4.01 12.72
N LYS A 563 13.37 4.41 13.86
CA LYS A 563 12.77 4.15 15.18
C LYS A 563 11.45 4.90 15.36
N LEU A 564 11.37 6.16 14.93
CA LEU A 564 10.15 6.95 15.04
C LEU A 564 9.02 6.35 14.20
N ARG A 565 9.25 6.08 12.91
CA ARG A 565 8.21 5.47 12.05
C ARG A 565 7.76 4.11 12.58
N LYS A 566 8.70 3.29 13.07
CA LYS A 566 8.39 2.00 13.71
C LYS A 566 7.46 2.20 14.90
N ASN A 567 7.75 3.18 15.76
CA ASN A 567 6.92 3.46 16.92
C ASN A 567 5.51 3.92 16.52
N LEU A 568 5.37 4.79 15.52
CA LEU A 568 4.07 5.20 15.00
C LEU A 568 3.27 4.01 14.46
N ILE A 569 3.88 3.19 13.59
CA ILE A 569 3.27 1.97 13.04
C ILE A 569 2.83 1.02 14.16
N ASN A 570 3.68 0.79 15.16
CA ASN A 570 3.39 -0.13 16.25
C ASN A 570 2.26 0.36 17.18
N ARG A 571 1.99 1.67 17.28
CA ARG A 571 0.86 2.20 18.07
C ARG A 571 -0.49 1.83 17.47
N VAL A 572 -0.54 1.54 16.18
CA VAL A 572 -1.80 1.27 15.45
C VAL A 572 -1.88 -0.16 14.92
N ASN A 573 -0.82 -0.94 15.03
CA ASN A 573 -0.78 -2.29 14.51
C ASN A 573 -1.49 -3.29 15.43
N PRO A 574 -2.51 -4.00 14.93
CA PRO A 574 -3.12 -5.11 15.64
C PRO A 574 -2.13 -6.29 15.75
N ARG A 575 -2.20 -6.99 16.88
CA ARG A 575 -1.42 -8.21 17.16
C ARG A 575 -2.19 -9.13 18.09
N SER A 576 -1.80 -10.40 18.14
CA SER A 576 -2.27 -11.29 19.21
C SER A 576 -1.89 -10.73 20.58
N ALA A 577 -2.79 -10.90 21.55
CA ALA A 577 -2.54 -10.60 22.94
C ALA A 577 -1.45 -11.53 23.50
N LYS A 578 -0.69 -11.03 24.46
CA LYS A 578 0.28 -11.86 25.21
C LYS A 578 -0.41 -12.54 26.39
N PRO A 579 0.08 -13.70 26.88
CA PRO A 579 -0.50 -14.37 28.04
C PRO A 579 -0.66 -13.47 29.28
N GLU A 580 0.33 -12.60 29.54
CA GLU A 580 0.31 -11.63 30.64
C GLU A 580 -0.71 -10.47 30.44
N GLU A 581 -1.23 -10.31 29.23
CA GLU A 581 -2.20 -9.28 28.88
C GLU A 581 -3.66 -9.76 29.02
N PHE A 582 -3.89 -11.06 29.21
CA PHE A 582 -5.23 -11.67 29.22
C PHE A 582 -6.22 -10.91 30.13
N GLU A 583 -5.86 -10.67 31.39
CA GLU A 583 -6.73 -9.99 32.36
C GLU A 583 -7.08 -8.55 31.92
N ARG A 584 -6.16 -7.87 31.23
CA ARG A 584 -6.39 -6.52 30.68
C ARG A 584 -7.36 -6.56 29.50
N VAL A 585 -7.31 -7.60 28.67
CA VAL A 585 -8.27 -7.82 27.58
C VAL A 585 -9.66 -8.08 28.15
N ILE A 586 -9.78 -8.98 29.12
CA ILE A 586 -11.05 -9.28 29.80
C ILE A 586 -11.62 -8.04 30.50
N SER A 587 -10.77 -7.23 31.13
CA SER A 587 -11.18 -5.97 31.74
C SER A 587 -11.76 -4.98 30.72
N LEU A 588 -11.12 -4.81 29.56
CA LEU A 588 -11.66 -3.97 28.47
C LEU A 588 -13.01 -4.49 27.96
N ILE A 589 -13.12 -5.80 27.74
CA ILE A 589 -14.34 -6.44 27.24
C ILE A 589 -15.49 -6.24 28.25
N ASN A 590 -15.26 -6.49 29.54
CA ASN A 590 -16.27 -6.26 30.58
C ASN A 590 -16.62 -4.77 30.73
N LYS A 591 -15.63 -3.86 30.66
CA LYS A 591 -15.90 -2.41 30.65
C LYS A 591 -16.95 -2.07 29.60
N VAL A 592 -16.75 -2.53 28.36
CA VAL A 592 -17.62 -2.18 27.22
C VAL A 592 -18.97 -2.89 27.24
N PHE A 593 -19.01 -4.19 27.56
CA PHE A 593 -20.24 -5.00 27.43
C PHE A 593 -21.01 -5.21 28.73
N ARG A 594 -20.43 -4.91 29.89
CA ARG A 594 -21.06 -5.11 31.20
C ARG A 594 -21.05 -3.85 32.05
N ASP A 595 -19.88 -3.35 32.43
CA ASP A 595 -19.76 -2.29 33.45
C ASP A 595 -20.48 -1.00 33.03
N LEU A 596 -20.28 -0.55 31.79
CA LEU A 596 -20.96 0.63 31.24
C LEU A 596 -22.49 0.46 31.10
N ARG A 597 -23.01 -0.76 31.23
CA ARG A 597 -24.44 -1.09 31.21
C ARG A 597 -24.99 -1.44 32.59
N GLY A 598 -24.18 -1.31 33.65
CA GLY A 598 -24.58 -1.64 35.02
C GLY A 598 -24.73 -3.14 35.30
N HIS A 599 -24.12 -4.01 34.49
CA HIS A 599 -24.14 -5.46 34.69
C HIS A 599 -22.86 -5.96 35.37
N LYS A 600 -22.91 -7.16 35.97
CA LYS A 600 -21.73 -7.82 36.55
C LYS A 600 -20.73 -8.22 35.44
N PRO A 601 -19.41 -8.24 35.71
CA PRO A 601 -18.38 -8.51 34.70
C PRO A 601 -18.27 -10.02 34.37
N THR A 602 -19.29 -10.58 33.74
CA THR A 602 -19.46 -12.03 33.52
C THR A 602 -19.06 -12.50 32.13
N MET A 603 -18.54 -11.63 31.25
CA MET A 603 -18.25 -11.99 29.84
C MET A 603 -17.39 -13.26 29.70
N GLN A 604 -16.33 -13.39 30.50
CA GLN A 604 -15.48 -14.58 30.46
C GLN A 604 -16.22 -15.87 30.85
N GLN A 605 -17.15 -15.77 31.81
CA GLN A 605 -17.92 -16.91 32.31
C GLN A 605 -18.94 -17.40 31.27
N GLU A 606 -19.50 -16.47 30.51
CA GLU A 606 -20.52 -16.74 29.49
C GLU A 606 -19.92 -17.28 28.18
N PHE A 607 -18.75 -16.76 27.80
CA PHE A 607 -18.05 -17.11 26.55
C PHE A 607 -16.74 -17.87 26.81
N PRO A 608 -16.76 -19.05 27.47
CA PRO A 608 -15.57 -19.71 28.01
C PRO A 608 -14.62 -20.25 26.94
N LEU A 609 -15.09 -20.50 25.71
CA LEU A 609 -14.23 -20.96 24.61
C LEU A 609 -13.56 -19.78 23.88
N LEU A 610 -14.27 -18.65 23.78
CA LEU A 610 -13.77 -17.43 23.13
C LEU A 610 -12.76 -16.70 24.03
N LEU A 611 -13.10 -16.56 25.32
CA LEU A 611 -12.37 -15.79 26.32
C LEU A 611 -11.58 -16.72 27.24
N ASN A 612 -10.70 -17.52 26.65
CA ASN A 612 -9.82 -18.47 27.33
C ASN A 612 -8.34 -18.08 27.13
N LYS A 613 -7.49 -18.35 28.13
CA LYS A 613 -6.03 -18.23 28.02
C LYS A 613 -5.47 -19.14 26.93
N ASP A 614 -6.06 -20.31 26.71
CA ASP A 614 -5.63 -21.21 25.62
C ASP A 614 -5.98 -20.66 24.24
N ASN A 615 -6.88 -19.68 24.16
CA ASN A 615 -7.29 -19.00 22.92
C ASN A 615 -6.65 -17.60 22.77
N ILE A 616 -5.65 -17.27 23.59
CA ILE A 616 -5.02 -15.92 23.63
C ILE A 616 -4.48 -15.47 22.27
N GLU A 617 -4.00 -16.41 21.46
CA GLU A 617 -3.46 -16.12 20.12
C GLU A 617 -4.49 -15.55 19.14
N ASN A 618 -5.77 -15.84 19.39
CA ASN A 618 -6.92 -15.37 18.60
C ASN A 618 -7.64 -14.18 19.29
N MET A 619 -7.05 -13.64 20.36
CA MET A 619 -7.47 -12.37 20.98
C MET A 619 -6.60 -11.25 20.42
N ILE A 620 -7.08 -10.55 19.39
CA ILE A 620 -6.32 -9.52 18.69
C ILE A 620 -6.52 -8.16 19.36
N VAL A 621 -5.43 -7.51 19.72
CA VAL A 621 -5.43 -6.27 20.49
C VAL A 621 -4.71 -5.15 19.77
N ILE A 622 -5.11 -3.92 20.06
CA ILE A 622 -4.34 -2.71 19.78
C ILE A 622 -3.94 -2.09 21.12
N TYR A 623 -2.65 -1.82 21.27
CA TYR A 623 -2.05 -1.31 22.50
C TYR A 623 -1.59 0.14 22.29
N LYS A 624 -2.15 1.07 23.07
CA LYS A 624 -1.84 2.50 23.02
C LYS A 624 -1.82 3.08 24.44
N ASP A 625 -0.94 4.04 24.69
CA ASP A 625 -0.82 4.76 25.98
C ASP A 625 -0.70 3.82 27.19
N ASN A 626 0.13 2.79 27.05
CA ASN A 626 0.32 1.73 28.03
C ASN A 626 -0.94 0.91 28.39
N LYS A 627 -1.96 0.91 27.53
CA LYS A 627 -3.25 0.24 27.74
C LYS A 627 -3.71 -0.51 26.48
N ILE A 628 -4.50 -1.56 26.67
CA ILE A 628 -5.23 -2.20 25.56
C ILE A 628 -6.46 -1.35 25.26
N VAL A 629 -6.51 -0.77 24.06
CA VAL A 629 -7.55 0.19 23.67
C VAL A 629 -8.58 -0.40 22.72
N SER A 630 -8.28 -1.54 22.08
CA SER A 630 -9.24 -2.28 21.26
C SER A 630 -8.94 -3.76 21.30
N ALA A 631 -9.99 -4.59 21.22
CA ALA A 631 -9.90 -6.03 21.12
C ALA A 631 -10.89 -6.58 20.07
N VAL A 632 -10.42 -7.55 19.27
CA VAL A 632 -11.22 -8.39 18.38
C VAL A 632 -10.88 -9.83 18.70
N ASN A 633 -11.86 -10.62 19.13
CA ASN A 633 -11.64 -11.97 19.62
C ASN A 633 -12.36 -12.95 18.71
N TYR A 634 -11.74 -14.10 18.45
CA TYR A 634 -12.41 -15.18 17.74
C TYR A 634 -11.96 -16.54 18.25
N VAL A 635 -12.77 -17.56 18.00
CA VAL A 635 -12.44 -18.97 18.29
C VAL A 635 -12.65 -19.79 17.03
N ILE A 636 -11.70 -20.66 16.70
CA ILE A 636 -11.81 -21.59 15.57
C ILE A 636 -12.45 -22.89 16.08
N GLN A 637 -13.49 -23.35 15.38
CA GLN A 637 -14.21 -24.57 15.70
C GLN A 637 -14.49 -25.35 14.43
N ASP A 638 -14.41 -26.67 14.53
CA ASP A 638 -14.79 -27.54 13.43
C ASP A 638 -16.31 -27.76 13.42
N ILE A 639 -16.91 -27.65 12.24
CA ILE A 639 -18.30 -28.03 11.98
C ILE A 639 -18.26 -29.20 11.02
N THR A 640 -18.97 -30.27 11.36
CA THR A 640 -19.21 -31.34 10.39
C THR A 640 -20.49 -31.05 9.63
N VAL A 641 -20.46 -31.18 8.31
CA VAL A 641 -21.61 -31.06 7.41
C VAL A 641 -21.79 -32.40 6.70
N GLN A 642 -22.71 -33.21 7.23
CA GLN A 642 -22.97 -34.57 6.75
C GLN A 642 -21.69 -35.43 6.61
N GLY A 643 -20.85 -35.37 7.65
CA GLY A 643 -19.59 -36.12 7.74
C GLY A 643 -18.38 -35.45 7.07
N ASN A 644 -18.52 -34.21 6.61
CA ASN A 644 -17.43 -33.44 6.00
C ASN A 644 -17.10 -32.24 6.88
N ASP A 645 -15.88 -32.18 7.38
CA ASP A 645 -15.50 -31.19 8.39
C ASP A 645 -14.98 -29.92 7.74
N ILE A 646 -15.52 -28.78 8.16
CA ILE A 646 -15.10 -27.44 7.75
C ILE A 646 -14.68 -26.64 8.98
N LYS A 647 -13.68 -25.77 8.81
CA LYS A 647 -13.19 -24.88 9.87
C LYS A 647 -13.97 -23.57 9.86
N VAL A 648 -14.63 -23.27 10.97
CA VAL A 648 -15.38 -22.01 11.12
C VAL A 648 -14.84 -21.20 12.29
N ALA A 649 -14.55 -19.93 12.03
CA ALA A 649 -14.17 -18.98 13.08
C ALA A 649 -15.39 -18.20 13.55
N ALA A 650 -15.59 -18.12 14.87
CA ALA A 650 -16.64 -17.36 15.51
C ALA A 650 -16.06 -16.05 16.08
N ILE A 651 -16.36 -14.90 15.48
CA ILE A 651 -15.93 -13.58 16.01
C ILE A 651 -16.90 -13.10 17.08
N GLY A 652 -16.38 -12.70 18.23
CA GLY A 652 -17.15 -12.15 19.34
C GLY A 652 -16.40 -11.09 20.13
N ALA A 653 -17.13 -10.43 21.04
CA ALA A 653 -16.56 -9.43 21.96
C ALA A 653 -15.69 -8.36 21.27
N VAL A 654 -16.09 -7.89 20.09
CA VAL A 654 -15.39 -6.82 19.36
C VAL A 654 -15.65 -5.48 20.04
N CYS A 655 -14.60 -4.86 20.59
CA CYS A 655 -14.72 -3.60 21.28
C CYS A 655 -13.52 -2.67 21.09
N THR A 656 -13.80 -1.37 21.26
CA THR A 656 -12.82 -0.30 21.43
C THR A 656 -13.21 0.43 22.70
N ASP A 657 -12.22 0.88 23.49
CA ASP A 657 -12.48 1.69 24.66
C ASP A 657 -13.17 2.99 24.24
N PRO A 658 -14.25 3.44 24.93
CA PRO A 658 -14.98 4.65 24.56
C PRO A 658 -14.10 5.90 24.41
N ASP A 659 -13.02 6.00 25.21
CA ASP A 659 -12.10 7.14 25.16
C ASP A 659 -11.25 7.16 23.87
N TYR A 660 -11.29 6.07 23.09
CA TYR A 660 -10.48 5.84 21.88
C TYR A 660 -11.35 5.55 20.64
N GLU A 661 -12.66 5.76 20.71
CA GLU A 661 -13.54 5.64 19.56
C GLU A 661 -13.20 6.68 18.47
N GLY A 662 -13.59 6.41 17.22
CA GLY A 662 -13.28 7.27 16.06
C GLY A 662 -11.94 6.99 15.37
N ASN A 663 -10.99 6.33 16.04
CA ASN A 663 -9.65 6.04 15.51
C ASN A 663 -9.57 4.79 14.59
N LYS A 664 -10.71 4.26 14.14
CA LYS A 664 -10.82 3.06 13.27
C LYS A 664 -10.14 1.77 13.79
N TYR A 665 -9.76 1.68 15.07
CA TYR A 665 -9.05 0.52 15.64
C TYR A 665 -9.75 -0.82 15.45
N ALA A 666 -11.05 -0.91 15.73
CA ALA A 666 -11.81 -2.15 15.49
C ALA A 666 -11.78 -2.59 14.03
N SER A 667 -11.81 -1.63 13.08
CA SER A 667 -11.67 -1.94 11.66
C SER A 667 -10.29 -2.50 11.37
N THR A 668 -9.23 -1.82 11.80
CA THR A 668 -7.84 -2.26 11.57
C THR A 668 -7.60 -3.67 12.14
N ALA A 669 -8.09 -3.94 13.35
CA ALA A 669 -7.97 -5.25 13.98
C ALA A 669 -8.77 -6.34 13.23
N LEU A 670 -9.96 -6.02 12.71
CA LEU A 670 -10.74 -6.98 11.90
C LEU A 670 -10.06 -7.33 10.58
N ASP A 671 -9.40 -6.37 9.91
CA ASP A 671 -8.67 -6.65 8.66
C ASP A 671 -7.51 -7.62 8.92
N TYR A 672 -6.78 -7.42 10.02
CA TYR A 672 -5.75 -8.36 10.48
C TYR A 672 -6.33 -9.74 10.81
N VAL A 673 -7.50 -9.79 11.44
CA VAL A 673 -8.17 -11.04 11.80
C VAL A 673 -8.57 -11.84 10.56
N GLU A 674 -9.11 -11.20 9.51
CA GLU A 674 -9.45 -11.91 8.27
C GLU A 674 -8.20 -12.51 7.60
N ASP A 675 -7.10 -11.75 7.52
CA ASP A 675 -5.82 -12.24 6.99
C ASP A 675 -5.24 -13.39 7.81
N LYS A 676 -5.38 -13.33 9.14
CA LYS A 676 -4.93 -14.39 10.04
C LYS A 676 -5.80 -15.65 9.89
N MET A 677 -7.13 -15.51 9.82
CA MET A 677 -8.06 -16.62 9.60
C MET A 677 -7.74 -17.38 8.30
N LEU A 678 -7.44 -16.66 7.22
CA LEU A 678 -7.04 -17.29 5.96
C LEU A 678 -5.77 -18.15 6.12
N LYS A 679 -4.77 -17.65 6.86
CA LYS A 679 -3.52 -18.37 7.15
C LYS A 679 -3.72 -19.57 8.08
N ASP A 680 -4.64 -19.47 9.03
CA ASP A 680 -5.00 -20.54 9.96
C ASP A 680 -5.87 -21.63 9.29
N GLY A 681 -6.19 -21.46 8.00
CA GLY A 681 -6.98 -22.41 7.20
C GLY A 681 -8.46 -22.40 7.55
N VAL A 682 -8.99 -21.25 7.99
CA VAL A 682 -10.42 -21.07 8.24
C VAL A 682 -11.17 -21.00 6.92
N ASP A 683 -12.24 -21.80 6.80
CA ASP A 683 -13.06 -21.86 5.60
C ASP A 683 -14.12 -20.76 5.60
N MET A 684 -14.77 -20.55 6.76
CA MET A 684 -15.85 -19.57 6.92
C MET A 684 -15.72 -18.83 8.25
N VAL A 685 -16.24 -17.61 8.30
CA VAL A 685 -16.40 -16.84 9.54
C VAL A 685 -17.88 -16.61 9.84
N SER A 686 -18.24 -16.75 11.10
CA SER A 686 -19.52 -16.37 11.67
C SER A 686 -19.30 -15.21 12.63
N ILE A 687 -20.25 -14.26 12.66
CA ILE A 687 -20.21 -13.06 13.50
C ILE A 687 -21.61 -12.84 14.08
N SER A 688 -21.78 -12.79 15.41
CA SER A 688 -23.12 -12.58 16.02
C SER A 688 -23.76 -11.23 15.70
N GLY A 689 -22.98 -10.25 15.25
CA GLY A 689 -23.47 -8.90 14.96
C GLY A 689 -23.85 -8.68 13.50
N THR A 690 -24.75 -7.72 13.29
CA THR A 690 -25.26 -7.29 11.98
C THR A 690 -24.91 -5.82 11.67
N ARG A 691 -23.97 -5.23 12.42
CA ARG A 691 -23.56 -3.82 12.30
C ARG A 691 -22.96 -3.51 10.93
N THR A 692 -23.00 -2.22 10.55
CA THR A 692 -22.41 -1.69 9.30
C THR A 692 -20.90 -1.95 9.16
N LEU A 693 -20.21 -2.25 10.27
CA LEU A 693 -18.80 -2.64 10.27
C LEU A 693 -18.56 -3.98 9.58
N TYR A 694 -19.49 -4.93 9.69
CA TYR A 694 -19.39 -6.27 9.12
C TYR A 694 -19.90 -6.31 7.67
N THR A 695 -20.97 -5.57 7.38
CA THR A 695 -21.46 -5.44 5.99
C THR A 695 -20.43 -4.77 5.08
N ARG A 696 -19.67 -3.77 5.58
CA ARG A 696 -18.53 -3.18 4.86
C ARG A 696 -17.41 -4.18 4.53
N ARG A 697 -17.30 -5.26 5.32
CA ARG A 697 -16.38 -6.39 5.08
C ARG A 697 -17.01 -7.51 4.25
N LYS A 698 -18.20 -7.25 3.70
CA LYS A 698 -18.96 -8.18 2.87
C LYS A 698 -19.34 -9.47 3.61
N CYS A 699 -19.59 -9.37 4.93
CA CYS A 699 -20.29 -10.40 5.67
C CYS A 699 -21.79 -10.32 5.37
N SER A 700 -22.36 -11.44 4.96
CA SER A 700 -23.72 -11.55 4.45
C SER A 700 -24.70 -11.96 5.54
N LEU A 701 -25.90 -11.40 5.49
CA LEU A 701 -27.06 -11.99 6.16
C LEU A 701 -27.64 -13.05 5.23
N VAL A 702 -27.89 -14.25 5.74
CA VAL A 702 -28.38 -15.38 4.95
C VAL A 702 -29.70 -15.91 5.49
N LYS A 703 -30.64 -16.20 4.59
CA LYS A 703 -32.03 -16.55 4.91
C LYS A 703 -32.34 -18.03 4.72
N ASN A 704 -31.84 -18.85 5.65
CA ASN A 704 -31.87 -20.32 5.56
C ASN A 704 -32.40 -21.02 6.83
N PHE A 705 -33.09 -20.30 7.71
CA PHE A 705 -33.73 -20.87 8.89
C PHE A 705 -35.24 -20.68 8.86
N ASN A 706 -35.99 -21.65 9.35
CA ASN A 706 -37.40 -21.49 9.70
C ASN A 706 -37.49 -21.08 11.17
N LYS A 707 -38.13 -19.93 11.42
CA LYS A 707 -38.54 -19.49 12.75
C LYS A 707 -39.94 -20.03 13.03
N TYR A 708 -40.04 -20.84 14.08
CA TYR A 708 -41.29 -21.37 14.61
C TYR A 708 -41.68 -20.60 15.87
N ILE A 709 -42.95 -20.23 15.98
CA ILE A 709 -43.54 -19.67 17.21
C ILE A 709 -44.58 -20.66 17.71
N THR A 710 -44.47 -21.04 18.98
CA THR A 710 -45.36 -22.01 19.63
C THR A 710 -45.99 -21.37 20.86
N TYR A 711 -47.32 -21.47 20.96
CA TYR A 711 -48.09 -20.91 22.08
C TYR A 711 -48.42 -21.99 23.12
N PRO A 712 -48.53 -21.63 24.41
CA PRO A 712 -48.89 -22.57 25.46
C PRO A 712 -50.29 -23.13 25.26
N LYS A 713 -50.45 -24.44 25.43
CA LYS A 713 -51.76 -25.12 25.52
C LYS A 713 -51.68 -26.18 26.61
N ASP A 714 -52.78 -26.33 27.35
CA ASP A 714 -52.91 -27.37 28.36
C ASP A 714 -53.14 -28.72 27.65
N LYS A 715 -52.11 -29.56 27.63
CA LYS A 715 -52.11 -30.85 26.93
C LYS A 715 -51.27 -31.85 27.72
N ASP A 716 -51.85 -33.01 27.99
CA ASP A 716 -51.13 -34.15 28.54
C ASP A 716 -50.28 -34.79 27.43
N ILE A 717 -48.97 -34.87 27.65
CA ILE A 717 -48.02 -35.46 26.69
C ILE A 717 -47.54 -36.80 27.23
N ASN A 718 -47.48 -37.83 26.37
CA ASN A 718 -46.98 -39.16 26.74
C ASN A 718 -45.42 -39.20 26.76
N LEU A 719 -44.81 -38.23 27.42
CA LEU A 719 -43.38 -38.01 27.55
C LEU A 719 -43.08 -37.40 28.92
N GLU A 720 -41.95 -37.76 29.52
CA GLU A 720 -41.52 -37.20 30.80
C GLU A 720 -40.39 -36.19 30.56
N ILE A 721 -40.52 -34.97 31.10
CA ILE A 721 -39.52 -33.90 30.93
C ILE A 721 -38.97 -33.47 32.28
N LYS A 722 -37.66 -33.68 32.48
CA LYS A 722 -36.92 -33.38 33.70
C LYS A 722 -35.91 -32.27 33.48
N GLU A 723 -35.57 -31.55 34.56
CA GLU A 723 -34.39 -30.68 34.56
C GLU A 723 -33.13 -31.55 34.46
N TYR A 724 -32.12 -31.03 33.78
CA TYR A 724 -30.85 -31.70 33.56
C TYR A 724 -30.10 -31.90 34.89
N ASP A 725 -29.60 -33.11 35.05
CA ASP A 725 -28.58 -33.49 36.02
C ASP A 725 -27.36 -34.04 35.28
N LYS A 726 -26.17 -33.90 35.89
CA LYS A 726 -24.89 -34.30 35.30
C LYS A 726 -24.82 -35.78 34.93
N SER A 727 -25.61 -36.64 35.59
CA SER A 727 -25.73 -38.05 35.24
C SER A 727 -26.23 -38.30 33.81
N TYR A 728 -26.94 -37.34 33.20
CA TYR A 728 -27.47 -37.46 31.83
C TYR A 728 -26.49 -37.00 30.74
N LEU A 729 -25.34 -36.42 31.09
CA LEU A 729 -24.40 -35.81 30.13
C LEU A 729 -24.00 -36.76 29.00
N ASN A 730 -23.64 -38.01 29.33
CA ASN A 730 -23.19 -38.98 28.33
C ASN A 730 -24.33 -39.35 27.33
N GLU A 731 -25.58 -39.43 27.79
CA GLU A 731 -26.72 -39.73 26.92
C GLU A 731 -27.06 -38.55 26.01
N ILE A 732 -26.98 -37.31 26.54
CA ILE A 732 -27.14 -36.09 25.76
C ILE A 732 -26.06 -35.97 24.66
N ILE A 733 -24.80 -36.24 24.99
CA ILE A 733 -23.70 -36.25 24.01
C ILE A 733 -23.95 -37.29 22.91
N LYS A 734 -24.44 -38.49 23.26
CA LYS A 734 -24.80 -39.51 22.27
C LYS A 734 -25.88 -39.00 21.32
N ILE A 735 -26.93 -38.34 21.84
CA ILE A 735 -28.02 -37.78 21.03
C ILE A 735 -27.51 -36.64 20.13
N TYR A 736 -26.72 -35.71 20.69
CA TYR A 736 -26.10 -34.63 19.91
C TYR A 736 -25.29 -35.16 18.71
N ASN A 737 -24.53 -36.24 18.94
CA ASN A 737 -23.69 -36.85 17.92
C ASN A 737 -24.46 -37.58 16.82
N GLN A 738 -25.77 -37.77 16.96
CA GLN A 738 -26.63 -38.30 15.89
C GLN A 738 -26.90 -37.24 14.80
N ASN A 739 -26.68 -35.94 15.07
CA ASN A 739 -26.86 -34.92 14.05
C ASN A 739 -25.72 -34.93 13.04
N SER A 740 -26.08 -35.13 11.77
CA SER A 740 -25.15 -35.06 10.65
C SER A 740 -24.52 -33.67 10.46
N THR A 741 -25.15 -32.60 10.95
CA THR A 741 -24.59 -31.24 10.89
C THR A 741 -24.51 -30.60 12.28
N ARG A 742 -23.30 -30.43 12.81
CA ARG A 742 -23.08 -29.96 14.19
C ARG A 742 -21.67 -29.42 14.38
N PHE A 743 -21.45 -28.68 15.46
CA PHE A 743 -20.09 -28.41 15.94
C PHE A 743 -19.45 -29.69 16.45
N LEU A 744 -18.16 -29.90 16.17
CA LEU A 744 -17.40 -30.96 16.80
C LEU A 744 -16.94 -30.47 18.18
N ARG A 745 -17.55 -31.02 19.24
CA ARG A 745 -17.24 -30.68 20.63
C ARG A 745 -16.51 -31.85 21.28
N THR A 746 -15.44 -31.56 22.00
CA THR A 746 -14.92 -32.53 22.98
C THR A 746 -15.94 -32.69 24.12
N LYS A 747 -15.83 -33.79 24.88
CA LYS A 747 -16.68 -34.00 26.07
C LYS A 747 -16.57 -32.83 27.05
N GLU A 748 -15.34 -32.37 27.30
CA GLU A 748 -15.06 -31.24 28.18
C GLU A 748 -15.68 -29.94 27.66
N GLN A 749 -15.50 -29.62 26.37
CA GLN A 749 -16.14 -28.44 25.78
C GLN A 749 -17.67 -28.49 25.88
N PHE A 750 -18.27 -29.67 25.66
CA PHE A 750 -19.73 -29.82 25.79
C PHE A 750 -20.19 -29.52 27.22
N GLU A 751 -19.49 -30.07 28.21
CA GLU A 751 -19.77 -29.86 29.63
C GLU A 751 -19.59 -28.39 30.02
N THR A 752 -18.45 -27.78 29.67
CA THR A 752 -18.17 -26.37 29.90
C THR A 752 -19.24 -25.48 29.29
N LEU A 753 -19.59 -25.67 28.01
CA LEU A 753 -20.62 -24.88 27.35
C LEU A 753 -21.99 -25.02 28.03
N LEU A 754 -22.36 -26.24 28.43
CA LEU A 754 -23.63 -26.49 29.10
C LEU A 754 -23.73 -25.82 30.48
N GLU A 755 -22.60 -25.67 31.19
CA GLU A 755 -22.54 -25.00 32.49
C GLU A 755 -22.43 -23.47 32.34
N SER A 756 -21.49 -23.00 31.52
CA SER A 756 -21.14 -21.59 31.35
C SER A 756 -22.11 -20.77 30.50
N ALA A 757 -22.52 -21.28 29.34
CA ALA A 757 -23.40 -20.55 28.42
C ALA A 757 -24.86 -20.46 28.92
N THR A 758 -25.17 -21.14 30.03
CA THR A 758 -26.49 -21.14 30.67
C THR A 758 -26.50 -20.43 32.03
N ILE A 759 -25.49 -19.60 32.32
CA ILE A 759 -25.47 -18.76 33.53
C ILE A 759 -26.42 -17.57 33.34
N PRO A 760 -27.29 -17.25 34.33
CA PRO A 760 -28.16 -16.08 34.24
C PRO A 760 -27.38 -14.76 34.19
N TRP A 761 -27.79 -13.87 33.29
CA TRP A 761 -27.23 -12.51 33.18
C TRP A 761 -28.25 -11.55 32.57
N GLY A 762 -28.22 -10.27 32.98
CA GLY A 762 -29.21 -9.29 32.56
C GLY A 762 -30.63 -9.77 32.89
N ASN A 763 -31.47 -9.87 31.86
CA ASN A 763 -32.83 -10.40 31.93
C ASN A 763 -32.97 -11.84 31.39
N PHE A 764 -31.85 -12.55 31.21
CA PHE A 764 -31.84 -13.91 30.70
C PHE A 764 -31.67 -14.92 31.83
N THR A 765 -32.56 -15.91 31.85
CA THR A 765 -32.42 -17.13 32.64
C THR A 765 -32.49 -18.36 31.73
N TYR A 766 -32.05 -19.51 32.23
CA TYR A 766 -31.91 -20.70 31.39
C TYR A 766 -32.50 -21.93 32.06
N LYS A 767 -33.09 -22.80 31.23
CA LYS A 767 -33.58 -24.13 31.60
C LYS A 767 -32.90 -25.17 30.74
N LYS A 768 -32.39 -26.21 31.39
CA LYS A 768 -31.71 -27.33 30.75
C LYS A 768 -32.60 -28.55 30.96
N LEU A 769 -33.20 -29.05 29.90
CA LEU A 769 -34.26 -30.04 29.99
C LEU A 769 -33.88 -31.31 29.25
N VAL A 770 -34.29 -32.44 29.80
CA VAL A 770 -34.05 -33.78 29.26
C VAL A 770 -35.39 -34.47 29.08
N VAL A 771 -35.61 -35.04 27.90
CA VAL A 771 -36.88 -35.64 27.48
C VAL A 771 -36.76 -37.16 27.50
N PHE A 772 -37.71 -37.82 28.17
CA PHE A 772 -37.74 -39.26 28.36
C PHE A 772 -38.99 -39.88 27.73
N ARG A 773 -38.81 -41.10 27.24
CA ARG A 773 -39.89 -42.01 26.86
C ARG A 773 -39.53 -43.41 27.34
N GLU A 774 -40.42 -44.05 28.09
CA GLU A 774 -40.19 -45.40 28.64
C GLU A 774 -38.83 -45.51 29.37
N ASN A 775 -38.50 -44.52 30.21
CA ASN A 775 -37.24 -44.38 30.95
C ASN A 775 -35.96 -44.24 30.10
N LYS A 776 -36.06 -44.00 28.79
CA LYS A 776 -34.91 -43.71 27.92
C LYS A 776 -34.86 -42.24 27.56
N VAL A 777 -33.67 -41.64 27.59
CA VAL A 777 -33.46 -40.28 27.09
C VAL A 777 -33.63 -40.30 25.57
N ILE A 778 -34.56 -39.49 25.06
CA ILE A 778 -34.85 -39.38 23.63
C ILE A 778 -34.57 -37.98 23.07
N GLY A 779 -34.26 -37.01 23.93
CA GLY A 779 -33.94 -35.66 23.51
C GLY A 779 -33.53 -34.75 24.65
N TYR A 780 -33.06 -33.55 24.30
CA TYR A 780 -32.73 -32.50 25.26
C TYR A 780 -32.99 -31.11 24.68
N ILE A 781 -33.17 -30.13 25.56
CA ILE A 781 -33.54 -28.76 25.21
C ILE A 781 -32.81 -27.78 26.12
N ILE A 782 -32.21 -26.75 25.52
CA ILE A 782 -31.69 -25.57 26.20
C ILE A 782 -32.60 -24.40 25.86
N LEU A 783 -33.38 -23.98 26.86
CA LEU A 783 -34.32 -22.89 26.77
C LEU A 783 -33.73 -21.65 27.46
N ARG A 784 -33.65 -20.54 26.73
CA ARG A 784 -33.47 -19.20 27.30
C ARG A 784 -34.85 -18.62 27.61
N ILE A 785 -35.06 -18.16 28.83
CA ILE A 785 -36.22 -17.38 29.23
C ILE A 785 -35.79 -15.93 29.31
N ILE A 786 -36.54 -15.05 28.64
CA ILE A 786 -36.29 -13.62 28.59
C ILE A 786 -37.37 -12.92 29.40
N ASP A 787 -36.95 -12.31 30.50
CA ASP A 787 -37.82 -11.57 31.44
C ASP A 787 -37.84 -10.08 31.05
N ASP A 788 -38.76 -9.72 30.16
CA ASP A 788 -38.96 -8.36 29.66
C ASP A 788 -40.45 -7.99 29.79
N GLU A 789 -40.96 -7.02 29.02
CA GLU A 789 -42.41 -6.70 28.99
C GLU A 789 -43.31 -7.93 28.77
N THR A 790 -42.80 -8.96 28.08
CA THR A 790 -43.47 -10.25 27.85
C THR A 790 -42.52 -11.40 28.22
N LEU A 791 -43.00 -12.40 28.96
CA LEU A 791 -42.19 -13.55 29.36
C LEU A 791 -42.15 -14.57 28.21
N LYS A 792 -41.06 -14.55 27.43
CA LYS A 792 -40.90 -15.40 26.23
C LYS A 792 -39.74 -16.37 26.34
N GLY A 793 -39.90 -17.51 25.68
CA GLY A 793 -38.86 -18.53 25.54
C GLY A 793 -38.14 -18.47 24.21
N GLU A 794 -36.84 -18.73 24.22
CA GLU A 794 -36.04 -18.95 23.01
C GLU A 794 -35.24 -20.24 23.14
N ILE A 795 -35.46 -21.17 22.20
CA ILE A 795 -34.69 -22.40 22.13
C ILE A 795 -33.31 -22.07 21.57
N ARG A 796 -32.28 -22.23 22.40
CA ARG A 796 -30.87 -22.03 22.02
C ARG A 796 -30.27 -23.28 21.40
N GLU A 797 -30.69 -24.44 21.90
CA GLU A 797 -30.29 -25.73 21.35
C GLU A 797 -31.38 -26.77 21.65
N ILE A 798 -31.69 -27.63 20.68
CA ILE A 798 -32.68 -28.69 20.82
C ILE A 798 -32.25 -29.88 19.98
N TYR A 799 -32.42 -31.07 20.55
CA TYR A 799 -32.36 -32.32 19.83
C TYR A 799 -33.50 -33.21 20.25
N ILE A 800 -34.45 -33.37 19.35
CA ILE A 800 -35.59 -34.28 19.52
C ILE A 800 -36.18 -34.59 18.15
N ASP A 801 -36.68 -35.81 17.97
CA ASP A 801 -37.41 -36.23 16.77
C ASP A 801 -38.58 -35.27 16.44
N SER A 802 -38.71 -34.94 15.15
CA SER A 802 -39.67 -33.98 14.59
C SER A 802 -41.12 -34.23 15.02
N LYS A 803 -41.50 -35.48 15.27
CA LYS A 803 -42.85 -35.84 15.70
C LYS A 803 -43.18 -35.40 17.13
N TYR A 804 -42.17 -35.32 18.00
CA TYR A 804 -42.34 -34.91 19.40
C TYR A 804 -42.04 -33.43 19.64
N ASN A 805 -41.32 -32.80 18.70
CA ASN A 805 -40.78 -31.46 18.87
C ASN A 805 -41.84 -30.43 19.28
N TYR A 806 -42.91 -30.29 18.49
CA TYR A 806 -43.99 -29.33 18.75
C TYR A 806 -44.68 -29.55 20.10
N GLU A 807 -45.02 -30.80 20.43
CA GLU A 807 -45.72 -31.12 21.68
C GLU A 807 -44.86 -30.83 22.91
N VAL A 808 -43.56 -31.12 22.83
CA VAL A 808 -42.60 -30.84 23.90
C VAL A 808 -42.40 -29.34 24.07
N VAL A 809 -42.23 -28.58 22.99
CA VAL A 809 -42.06 -27.12 23.06
C VAL A 809 -43.33 -26.45 23.61
N GLN A 810 -44.51 -26.91 23.21
CA GLN A 810 -45.80 -26.42 23.71
C GLN A 810 -45.99 -26.73 25.20
N TYR A 811 -45.62 -27.93 25.66
CA TYR A 811 -45.64 -28.29 27.07
C TYR A 811 -44.68 -27.41 27.89
N ILE A 812 -43.48 -27.15 27.38
CA ILE A 812 -42.48 -26.28 28.02
C ILE A 812 -43.01 -24.85 28.13
N ALA A 813 -43.65 -24.33 27.08
CA ALA A 813 -44.28 -23.01 27.09
C ALA A 813 -45.31 -22.90 28.23
N ASN A 814 -46.19 -23.91 28.37
CA ASN A 814 -47.19 -23.96 29.44
C ASN A 814 -46.55 -24.13 30.83
N LYS A 815 -45.61 -25.07 30.99
CA LYS A 815 -44.95 -25.39 32.27
C LYS A 815 -44.23 -24.19 32.89
N TYR A 816 -43.64 -23.32 32.07
CA TYR A 816 -42.89 -22.15 32.52
C TYR A 816 -43.67 -20.84 32.37
N ASN A 817 -44.99 -20.90 32.15
CA ASN A 817 -45.87 -19.73 31.98
C ASN A 817 -45.38 -18.73 30.93
N LEU A 818 -44.84 -19.24 29.82
CA LEU A 818 -44.33 -18.41 28.72
C LEU A 818 -45.48 -18.03 27.79
N GLU A 819 -45.51 -16.78 27.33
CA GLU A 819 -46.50 -16.35 26.33
C GLU A 819 -46.32 -17.08 25.00
N TYR A 820 -45.07 -17.30 24.60
CA TYR A 820 -44.71 -18.09 23.42
C TYR A 820 -43.25 -18.53 23.49
N VAL A 821 -42.91 -19.55 22.71
CA VAL A 821 -41.53 -20.04 22.52
C VAL A 821 -41.13 -19.90 21.07
N ILE A 822 -39.95 -19.32 20.84
CA ILE A 822 -39.31 -19.21 19.53
C ILE A 822 -38.28 -20.33 19.36
N GLN A 823 -38.34 -21.02 18.22
CA GLN A 823 -37.35 -22.00 17.81
C GLN A 823 -36.89 -21.72 16.38
N ASN A 824 -35.58 -21.64 16.15
CA ASN A 824 -35.01 -21.50 14.81
C ASN A 824 -34.39 -22.83 14.39
N VAL A 825 -34.81 -23.36 13.24
CA VAL A 825 -34.30 -24.63 12.70
C VAL A 825 -33.91 -24.46 11.24
N HIS A 826 -32.75 -24.97 10.85
CA HIS A 826 -32.27 -24.86 9.48
C HIS A 826 -33.24 -25.56 8.52
N ILE A 827 -33.43 -25.03 7.31
CA ILE A 827 -34.37 -25.58 6.32
C ILE A 827 -34.07 -27.03 5.92
N LYS A 828 -32.81 -27.48 6.07
CA LYS A 828 -32.36 -28.86 5.81
C LYS A 828 -32.18 -29.74 7.07
N ASP A 829 -32.50 -29.23 8.26
CA ASP A 829 -32.51 -30.05 9.49
C ASP A 829 -33.89 -30.70 9.66
N PHE A 830 -34.07 -31.90 9.11
CA PHE A 830 -35.34 -32.62 9.16
C PHE A 830 -35.60 -33.30 10.51
N ILE A 831 -34.58 -33.48 11.35
CA ILE A 831 -34.73 -34.12 12.66
C ILE A 831 -35.43 -33.15 13.61
N ASN A 832 -34.95 -31.90 13.67
CA ASN A 832 -35.44 -30.92 14.63
C ASN A 832 -36.61 -30.06 14.11
N GLN A 833 -36.98 -30.19 12.83
CA GLN A 833 -38.10 -29.45 12.28
C GLN A 833 -39.43 -29.96 12.86
N PRO A 834 -40.24 -29.10 13.50
CA PRO A 834 -41.55 -29.50 14.01
C PRO A 834 -42.49 -29.94 12.87
N ASN A 835 -43.14 -31.12 13.03
CA ASN A 835 -44.18 -31.58 12.09
C ASN A 835 -45.47 -30.76 12.17
N LEU A 836 -45.73 -30.15 13.33
CA LEU A 836 -46.85 -29.25 13.61
C LEU A 836 -46.30 -27.92 14.12
N PHE A 837 -47.01 -26.83 13.89
CA PHE A 837 -46.61 -25.49 14.35
C PHE A 837 -47.82 -24.56 14.40
N ASP A 838 -47.78 -23.57 15.30
CA ASP A 838 -48.77 -22.49 15.29
C ASP A 838 -48.40 -21.44 14.23
N GLU A 839 -47.14 -20.98 14.21
CA GLU A 839 -46.61 -20.10 13.16
C GLU A 839 -45.25 -20.57 12.63
N LYS A 840 -45.03 -20.37 11.32
CA LYS A 840 -43.76 -20.66 10.63
C LYS A 840 -43.41 -19.52 9.68
N LYS A 841 -42.19 -19.00 9.79
CA LYS A 841 -41.66 -17.96 8.88
C LYS A 841 -40.22 -18.25 8.50
N LEU A 842 -39.90 -18.10 7.21
CA LEU A 842 -38.51 -18.10 6.76
C LEU A 842 -37.78 -16.87 7.32
N SER A 843 -36.68 -17.09 8.01
CA SER A 843 -35.90 -16.14 8.79
C SER A 843 -34.41 -16.23 8.46
N TYR A 844 -33.66 -15.23 8.94
CA TYR A 844 -32.22 -15.19 8.82
C TYR A 844 -31.54 -16.11 9.84
N LEU A 845 -30.38 -16.65 9.45
CA LEU A 845 -29.36 -17.08 10.40
C LEU A 845 -29.03 -15.91 11.34
N ASP A 846 -28.80 -16.20 12.62
CA ASP A 846 -28.45 -15.14 13.57
C ASP A 846 -27.03 -14.61 13.31
N GLY A 847 -26.90 -13.30 13.17
CA GLY A 847 -25.63 -12.67 12.81
C GLY A 847 -25.33 -12.63 11.31
N SER A 848 -24.04 -12.52 10.97
CA SER A 848 -23.54 -12.43 9.60
C SER A 848 -22.41 -13.44 9.35
N ILE A 849 -22.24 -13.85 8.08
CA ILE A 849 -21.34 -14.92 7.67
C ILE A 849 -20.56 -14.54 6.42
N LYS A 850 -19.33 -15.05 6.29
CA LYS A 850 -18.50 -14.88 5.10
C LYS A 850 -17.65 -16.12 4.84
N ILE A 851 -17.52 -16.50 3.58
CA ILE A 851 -16.53 -17.47 3.13
C ILE A 851 -15.16 -16.77 3.11
N ILE A 852 -14.19 -17.33 3.84
CA ILE A 852 -12.82 -16.83 3.94
C ILE A 852 -11.93 -17.54 2.92
N ASN A 853 -12.02 -18.86 2.84
CA ASN A 853 -11.21 -19.68 1.94
C ASN A 853 -12.12 -20.54 1.05
N TYR A 854 -12.49 -20.00 -0.11
CA TYR A 854 -13.41 -20.66 -1.05
C TYR A 854 -12.90 -22.02 -1.55
N GLU A 855 -11.63 -22.09 -1.92
CA GLU A 855 -11.02 -23.31 -2.47
C GLU A 855 -10.91 -24.41 -1.42
N ASN A 856 -10.45 -24.06 -0.22
CA ASN A 856 -10.35 -25.01 0.88
C ASN A 856 -11.74 -25.46 1.37
N LEU A 857 -12.73 -24.56 1.41
CA LEU A 857 -14.11 -24.91 1.71
C LEU A 857 -14.66 -25.94 0.70
N CYS A 858 -14.47 -25.72 -0.60
CA CYS A 858 -14.94 -26.66 -1.63
C CYS A 858 -14.21 -28.00 -1.53
N LYS A 859 -12.91 -27.99 -1.24
CA LYS A 859 -12.11 -29.20 -1.01
C LYS A 859 -12.60 -29.99 0.20
N ASN A 860 -12.88 -29.32 1.31
CA ASN A 860 -13.38 -29.95 2.53
C ASN A 860 -14.81 -30.49 2.34
N LEU A 861 -15.62 -29.87 1.48
CA LEU A 861 -16.95 -30.34 1.09
C LEU A 861 -16.96 -31.34 -0.06
N TYR A 862 -15.80 -31.81 -0.56
CA TYR A 862 -15.74 -32.75 -1.68
C TYR A 862 -16.56 -34.02 -1.43
N GLY A 863 -16.43 -34.62 -0.24
CA GLY A 863 -17.20 -35.80 0.13
C GLY A 863 -18.70 -35.52 0.33
N TYR A 864 -19.09 -34.27 0.60
CA TYR A 864 -20.49 -33.84 0.61
C TYR A 864 -21.02 -33.77 -0.82
N PHE A 865 -20.28 -33.13 -1.73
CA PHE A 865 -20.67 -33.05 -3.14
C PHE A 865 -20.83 -34.43 -3.79
N ASN A 866 -19.92 -35.36 -3.49
CA ASN A 866 -19.94 -36.72 -4.03
C ASN A 866 -21.17 -37.56 -3.59
N GLN A 867 -21.96 -37.09 -2.62
CA GLN A 867 -23.23 -37.73 -2.24
C GLN A 867 -24.40 -37.35 -3.16
N TYR A 868 -24.26 -36.27 -3.95
CA TYR A 868 -25.35 -35.70 -4.75
C TYR A 868 -25.05 -35.66 -6.26
N VAL A 869 -23.80 -35.88 -6.68
CA VAL A 869 -23.39 -35.89 -8.09
C VAL A 869 -22.40 -37.03 -8.38
N ASP A 870 -22.25 -37.39 -9.65
CA ASP A 870 -21.35 -38.45 -10.11
C ASP A 870 -19.88 -38.13 -9.81
N THR A 871 -19.13 -39.13 -9.34
CA THR A 871 -17.71 -38.99 -8.99
C THR A 871 -16.86 -38.58 -10.18
N ASP A 872 -17.12 -39.10 -11.38
CA ASP A 872 -16.39 -38.72 -12.60
C ASP A 872 -16.60 -37.25 -12.95
N PHE A 873 -17.83 -36.73 -12.76
CA PHE A 873 -18.11 -35.32 -12.93
C PHE A 873 -17.36 -34.46 -11.90
N LEU A 874 -17.37 -34.88 -10.63
CA LEU A 874 -16.73 -34.14 -9.55
C LEU A 874 -15.20 -34.15 -9.63
N ASN A 875 -14.59 -35.22 -10.16
CA ASN A 875 -13.15 -35.28 -10.42
C ASN A 875 -12.71 -34.29 -11.51
N GLU A 876 -13.61 -33.89 -12.41
CA GLU A 876 -13.33 -32.97 -13.53
C GLU A 876 -13.73 -31.52 -13.23
N ILE A 877 -14.41 -31.24 -12.10
CA ILE A 877 -14.78 -29.87 -11.73
C ILE A 877 -13.61 -29.15 -11.04
N GLU A 878 -13.37 -27.90 -11.42
CA GLU A 878 -12.32 -27.06 -10.84
C GLU A 878 -12.96 -25.90 -10.04
N PHE A 879 -12.52 -25.74 -8.79
CA PHE A 879 -12.85 -24.59 -7.93
C PHE A 879 -11.59 -23.74 -7.76
N ARG A 880 -11.63 -22.47 -8.13
CA ARG A 880 -10.48 -21.56 -7.97
C ARG A 880 -10.87 -20.11 -7.75
N THR A 881 -9.94 -19.34 -7.23
CA THR A 881 -10.04 -17.90 -7.03
C THR A 881 -9.04 -17.17 -7.94
N THR A 882 -9.48 -16.15 -8.68
CA THR A 882 -8.59 -15.32 -9.51
C THR A 882 -9.08 -13.87 -9.51
N ASP A 883 -8.22 -12.90 -9.20
CA ASP A 883 -8.57 -11.48 -9.16
C ASP A 883 -9.86 -11.15 -8.37
N ASN A 884 -10.03 -11.76 -7.19
CA ASN A 884 -11.23 -11.67 -6.35
C ASN A 884 -12.54 -12.21 -7.00
N LYS A 885 -12.42 -13.03 -8.04
CA LYS A 885 -13.54 -13.77 -8.66
C LYS A 885 -13.46 -15.24 -8.27
N TYR A 886 -14.62 -15.83 -7.97
CA TYR A 886 -14.78 -17.22 -7.59
C TYR A 886 -15.29 -18.01 -8.79
N ILE A 887 -14.56 -19.05 -9.18
CA ILE A 887 -14.76 -19.77 -10.43
C ILE A 887 -15.13 -21.21 -10.13
N ILE A 888 -16.23 -21.67 -10.75
CA ILE A 888 -16.55 -23.08 -10.94
C ILE A 888 -16.38 -23.37 -12.42
N LYS A 889 -15.49 -24.30 -12.78
CA LYS A 889 -15.25 -24.68 -14.17
C LYS A 889 -15.45 -26.17 -14.36
N TYR A 890 -16.11 -26.54 -15.44
CA TYR A 890 -16.23 -27.91 -15.91
C TYR A 890 -16.17 -27.93 -17.44
N LYS A 891 -15.11 -28.51 -18.00
CA LYS A 891 -14.83 -28.49 -19.46
C LYS A 891 -14.89 -27.05 -20.00
N ASP A 892 -15.85 -26.79 -20.90
CA ASP A 892 -16.07 -25.49 -21.54
C ASP A 892 -17.04 -24.59 -20.76
N GLU A 893 -17.72 -25.11 -19.73
CA GLU A 893 -18.61 -24.32 -18.86
C GLU A 893 -17.79 -23.62 -17.78
N ILE A 894 -17.96 -22.29 -17.67
CA ILE A 894 -17.30 -21.46 -16.66
C ILE A 894 -18.36 -20.58 -15.99
N LEU A 895 -18.60 -20.81 -14.70
CA LEU A 895 -19.36 -19.90 -13.85
C LEU A 895 -18.38 -18.98 -13.13
N VAL A 896 -18.57 -17.67 -13.29
CA VAL A 896 -17.79 -16.63 -12.61
C VAL A 896 -18.71 -15.89 -11.66
N ILE A 897 -18.35 -15.85 -10.38
CA ILE A 897 -19.02 -15.06 -9.35
C ILE A 897 -18.04 -13.97 -8.92
N ASP A 898 -18.36 -12.71 -9.19
CA ASP A 898 -17.53 -11.53 -8.90
C ASP A 898 -17.95 -10.79 -7.62
N ASP A 899 -18.95 -11.31 -6.92
CA ASP A 899 -19.47 -10.78 -5.67
C ASP A 899 -19.49 -11.85 -4.56
N ILE A 900 -18.74 -11.62 -3.49
CA ILE A 900 -18.70 -12.52 -2.33
C ILE A 900 -20.05 -12.62 -1.62
N ASP A 901 -20.92 -11.59 -1.67
CA ASP A 901 -22.26 -11.68 -1.06
C ASP A 901 -23.12 -12.72 -1.79
N LYS A 902 -23.02 -12.74 -3.13
CA LYS A 902 -23.64 -13.78 -3.96
C LYS A 902 -23.06 -15.15 -3.67
N LEU A 903 -21.73 -15.26 -3.50
CA LEU A 903 -21.08 -16.53 -3.15
C LEU A 903 -21.57 -17.07 -1.78
N ASN A 904 -21.58 -16.21 -0.76
CA ASN A 904 -22.05 -16.57 0.58
C ASN A 904 -23.50 -17.08 0.54
N LYS A 905 -24.37 -16.35 -0.18
CA LYS A 905 -25.78 -16.73 -0.36
C LYS A 905 -25.97 -17.94 -1.26
N LEU A 906 -25.11 -18.19 -2.24
CA LEU A 906 -25.17 -19.42 -3.02
C LEU A 906 -25.02 -20.63 -2.12
N PHE A 907 -23.99 -20.62 -1.27
CA PHE A 907 -23.70 -21.72 -0.36
C PHE A 907 -24.83 -21.93 0.66
N LEU A 908 -25.46 -20.86 1.14
CA LEU A 908 -26.34 -20.92 2.31
C LEU A 908 -27.83 -20.73 2.00
N GLU A 909 -28.21 -20.06 0.91
CA GLU A 909 -29.60 -19.89 0.44
C GLU A 909 -29.92 -20.70 -0.83
N GLY A 910 -28.91 -21.01 -1.66
CA GLY A 910 -29.05 -21.87 -2.84
C GLY A 910 -29.00 -21.14 -4.18
N SER A 911 -29.24 -21.87 -5.27
CA SER A 911 -28.99 -21.44 -6.66
C SER A 911 -29.77 -20.21 -7.14
N ASN A 912 -30.90 -19.90 -6.51
CA ASN A 912 -31.78 -18.81 -6.94
C ASN A 912 -31.09 -17.44 -6.96
N VAL A 913 -30.04 -17.24 -6.14
CA VAL A 913 -29.31 -15.97 -6.05
C VAL A 913 -28.37 -15.69 -7.24
N ILE A 914 -28.05 -16.72 -8.03
CA ILE A 914 -27.21 -16.62 -9.24
C ILE A 914 -27.89 -17.18 -10.49
N LYS A 915 -29.22 -17.13 -10.54
CA LYS A 915 -30.02 -17.73 -11.63
C LYS A 915 -29.67 -17.16 -13.01
N SER A 916 -29.25 -15.90 -13.09
CA SER A 916 -28.80 -15.25 -14.32
C SER A 916 -27.47 -15.81 -14.84
N GLU A 917 -26.54 -16.05 -13.93
CA GLU A 917 -25.17 -16.49 -14.19
C GLU A 917 -25.13 -17.97 -14.58
N LEU A 918 -26.12 -18.76 -14.14
CA LEU A 918 -26.29 -20.17 -14.54
C LEU A 918 -26.91 -20.37 -15.93
N LYS A 919 -27.34 -19.29 -16.61
CA LYS A 919 -27.91 -19.39 -17.96
C LYS A 919 -26.89 -20.00 -18.92
N ASN A 920 -27.32 -21.01 -19.67
CA ASN A 920 -26.50 -21.76 -20.64
C ASN A 920 -25.37 -22.62 -20.05
N LEU A 921 -25.29 -22.80 -18.73
CA LEU A 921 -24.33 -23.68 -18.06
C LEU A 921 -25.02 -24.97 -17.60
N ASN A 922 -25.30 -25.89 -18.51
CA ASN A 922 -26.18 -27.03 -18.23
C ASN A 922 -25.66 -27.94 -17.11
N ASN A 923 -24.37 -28.27 -17.13
CA ASN A 923 -23.77 -29.20 -16.16
C ASN A 923 -23.54 -28.51 -14.81
N ILE A 924 -22.99 -27.29 -14.82
CA ILE A 924 -22.79 -26.51 -13.60
C ILE A 924 -24.13 -26.16 -12.94
N ASN A 925 -25.16 -25.83 -13.72
CA ASN A 925 -26.50 -25.58 -13.19
C ASN A 925 -27.08 -26.82 -12.49
N LYS A 926 -26.90 -28.02 -13.06
CA LYS A 926 -27.32 -29.26 -12.39
C LYS A 926 -26.56 -29.49 -11.09
N PHE A 927 -25.24 -29.32 -11.10
CA PHE A 927 -24.40 -29.43 -9.90
C PHE A 927 -24.87 -28.47 -8.79
N VAL A 928 -24.96 -27.18 -9.10
CA VAL A 928 -25.32 -26.13 -8.14
C VAL A 928 -26.71 -26.37 -7.52
N ASN A 929 -27.70 -26.77 -8.30
CA ASN A 929 -29.04 -27.09 -7.79
C ASN A 929 -29.08 -28.37 -6.93
N SER A 930 -28.12 -29.28 -7.09
CA SER A 930 -28.09 -30.54 -6.37
C SER A 930 -27.42 -30.40 -5.00
N VAL A 931 -26.37 -29.59 -4.90
CA VAL A 931 -25.55 -29.48 -3.68
C VAL A 931 -25.88 -28.26 -2.81
N PHE A 932 -26.42 -27.18 -3.37
CA PHE A 932 -26.70 -25.97 -2.60
C PHE A 932 -28.20 -25.77 -2.33
N PRO A 933 -28.57 -25.16 -1.18
CA PRO A 933 -27.70 -24.70 -0.10
C PRO A 933 -27.17 -25.85 0.77
N ILE A 934 -25.99 -25.71 1.38
CA ILE A 934 -25.49 -26.69 2.35
C ILE A 934 -26.28 -26.60 3.67
N ASN A 935 -26.30 -27.68 4.45
CA ASN A 935 -26.81 -27.63 5.82
C ASN A 935 -25.80 -26.88 6.70
N PHE A 936 -26.28 -25.98 7.57
CA PHE A 936 -25.39 -25.20 8.44
C PHE A 936 -25.93 -25.12 9.87
N VAL A 937 -25.03 -24.99 10.84
CA VAL A 937 -25.38 -24.94 12.26
C VAL A 937 -26.07 -23.62 12.62
N TRP A 938 -26.89 -23.65 13.66
CA TRP A 938 -27.42 -22.43 14.27
C TRP A 938 -26.30 -21.70 15.01
N THR A 939 -25.95 -20.50 14.54
CA THR A 939 -24.89 -19.64 15.09
C THR A 939 -25.29 -18.93 16.38
N SER A 940 -26.46 -19.22 16.93
CA SER A 940 -26.92 -18.71 18.22
C SER A 940 -27.23 -19.88 19.17
N ASN A 941 -26.41 -20.92 19.14
CA ASN A 941 -26.47 -22.04 20.07
C ASN A 941 -25.44 -21.88 21.19
N LEU A 942 -25.19 -22.95 21.96
CA LEU A 942 -24.24 -22.93 23.07
C LEU A 942 -22.82 -22.48 22.67
N ASN A 943 -22.38 -22.70 21.43
CA ASN A 943 -21.05 -22.29 20.96
C ASN A 943 -20.90 -20.77 20.81
N TYR A 944 -22.01 -20.04 20.81
CA TYR A 944 -22.07 -18.62 20.42
C TYR A 944 -22.96 -17.79 21.37
N GLN A 945 -23.16 -18.27 22.59
CA GLN A 945 -24.10 -17.66 23.54
C GLN A 945 -23.49 -16.54 24.35
#